data_AF-T0QC73-F1
#
_entry.id   AF-T0QC73-F1
#
_cell.length_a   1.000
_cell.length_b   1.000
_cell.length_c   1.000
_cell.angle_alpha   90.00
_cell.angle_beta   90.00
_cell.angle_gamma   90.00
#
_symmetry.space_group_name_H-M   'P 1'
#
loop_
_entity.id
_entity.type
_entity.pdbx_description
1 polymer ?
#
loop_
_entity_poly.entity_id
_entity_poly.type
_entity_poly.pdbx_seq_one_letter_code
_entity_poly.pdbx_strand_id
1 'polypeptide(L)'
;MPRVPATSREEPVTTYKDVLSLLRPVSVEAATGAYTPLPKLMLAGMAEPLEVPPSPQTLRSVAARYIGASQAAIVPACDVNILGDWERVLHRHLYSTIEGIRHDDRLALSHLSIDPQHETSSLSPRCRCDNAIATLVVLLATPNVRALNLNMMQNGQITHAWRGKYTIGSQYALMPPGTSLVGHATKLRGAPPRVALVFYVVRSVIPTAVGLRRHVALRLHALAASDNYGVLNGVQVHRCGRHATPDWRALEPFHTAFLDALLDAGCYDVGLAVYSPMTGIERLLLQSPVPVPITLVGAKCTEYVEIDDDSWPCYGFCVAMIFWPKRHLVNVMGGAAFASAMRSLPAACARMYVTEAASVFATKCMRTHAAGGDQRQLTADHDAMLQLLQDNGDVDCVHRFLRHCATVTATCPLPLLAPWIQHQLAKYGWEPLANALDSLVSRWCSNESVKHAASLVASLAGATDAPVCAPLVQPFVFECIQRLWATVVTGLVQLRTLESRRQDALQRLLIDALYLEHYCDDRADTDRWLQTRLPPFTIRLVDAFVWQPTKSVAEIFARLARRAPCRLLVLLPEALTTAFQHNSGIHISPLVTCILDGLDANKHVEVPTTSLTSLRWLLEQNATRSRIDEAYLEGCWRREDVRSSSDDSGASSFGSDDDSSSDGDLSNDDDLSIVWGV
;
A
#
# COMPACT_ATOMS: atom_id res chain seq x y z
N MET A 1 -12.84 -26.12 28.59
CA MET A 1 -13.29 -25.27 27.47
C MET A 1 -12.79 -25.87 26.17
N PRO A 2 -13.64 -26.18 25.19
CA PRO A 2 -13.20 -26.70 23.91
C PRO A 2 -12.49 -25.57 23.13
N ARG A 3 -11.29 -25.86 22.61
CA ARG A 3 -10.57 -24.96 21.71
C ARG A 3 -11.41 -24.75 20.46
N VAL A 4 -11.89 -23.52 20.28
CA VAL A 4 -12.46 -23.07 19.01
C VAL A 4 -11.38 -23.30 17.94
N PRO A 5 -11.67 -24.04 16.85
CA PRO A 5 -10.69 -24.26 15.80
C PRO A 5 -10.29 -22.90 15.23
N ALA A 6 -8.98 -22.66 15.12
CA ALA A 6 -8.43 -21.47 14.50
C ALA A 6 -9.09 -21.31 13.12
N THR A 7 -9.91 -20.27 12.96
CA THR A 7 -10.47 -19.89 11.67
C THR A 7 -9.30 -19.71 10.71
N SER A 8 -9.29 -20.49 9.63
CA SER A 8 -8.31 -20.39 8.55
C SER A 8 -8.17 -18.92 8.18
N ARG A 9 -6.97 -18.37 8.37
CA ARG A 9 -6.63 -17.00 8.02
C ARG A 9 -6.76 -16.91 6.51
N GLU A 10 -7.88 -16.36 6.02
CA GLU A 10 -8.07 -16.16 4.59
C GLU A 10 -6.89 -15.34 4.07
N GLU A 11 -6.23 -15.83 3.03
CA GLU A 11 -5.19 -15.06 2.37
C GLU A 11 -5.79 -13.75 1.88
N PRO A 12 -5.13 -12.60 2.13
CA PRO A 12 -5.63 -11.33 1.65
C PRO A 12 -5.61 -11.35 0.13
N VAL A 13 -6.79 -11.30 -0.50
CA VAL A 13 -6.91 -11.02 -1.93
C VAL A 13 -6.23 -9.68 -2.18
N THR A 14 -5.22 -9.66 -3.05
CA THR A 14 -4.35 -8.51 -3.25
C THR A 14 -4.43 -7.92 -4.65
N THR A 15 -5.34 -8.34 -5.53
CA THR A 15 -5.44 -7.71 -6.86
C THR A 15 -6.86 -7.77 -7.43
N TYR A 16 -7.15 -6.91 -8.42
CA TYR A 16 -8.37 -7.03 -9.22
C TYR A 16 -8.36 -8.30 -10.10
N LYS A 17 -7.18 -8.79 -10.52
CA LYS A 17 -7.04 -10.06 -11.27
C LYS A 17 -7.56 -11.24 -10.45
N ASP A 18 -7.21 -11.30 -9.17
CA ASP A 18 -7.71 -12.30 -8.23
C ASP A 18 -9.24 -12.25 -8.13
N VAL A 19 -9.82 -11.05 -8.01
CA VAL A 19 -11.27 -10.87 -7.94
C VAL A 19 -11.97 -11.35 -9.23
N LEU A 20 -11.43 -11.01 -10.40
CA LEU A 20 -12.00 -11.46 -11.67
C LEU A 20 -11.89 -12.97 -11.85
N SER A 21 -10.81 -13.59 -11.38
CA SER A 21 -10.64 -15.05 -11.39
C SER A 21 -11.73 -15.77 -10.58
N LEU A 22 -12.31 -15.11 -9.57
CA LEU A 22 -13.41 -15.66 -8.78
C LEU A 22 -14.70 -15.74 -9.60
N LEU A 23 -14.92 -14.77 -10.48
CA LEU A 23 -16.10 -14.65 -11.35
C LEU A 23 -16.00 -15.47 -12.64
N ARG A 24 -14.78 -15.87 -13.06
CA ARG A 24 -14.64 -16.65 -14.29
C ARG A 24 -15.44 -17.94 -14.16
N PRO A 25 -16.27 -18.28 -15.17
CA PRO A 25 -16.86 -19.60 -15.22
C PRO A 25 -15.72 -20.61 -15.14
N VAL A 26 -15.90 -21.60 -14.28
CA VAL A 26 -14.86 -22.58 -13.95
C VAL A 26 -14.67 -23.48 -15.16
N SER A 27 -13.77 -23.08 -16.05
CA SER A 27 -13.27 -23.98 -17.07
C SER A 27 -12.13 -24.76 -16.43
N VAL A 28 -12.45 -25.93 -15.91
CA VAL A 28 -11.40 -26.89 -15.56
C VAL A 28 -10.94 -27.50 -16.87
N GLU A 29 -9.73 -27.19 -17.32
CA GLU A 29 -9.21 -27.83 -18.52
C GLU A 29 -8.89 -29.31 -18.27
N ALA A 30 -8.98 -30.10 -19.32
CA ALA A 30 -8.55 -31.49 -19.29
C ALA A 30 -7.03 -31.54 -19.06
N ALA A 31 -6.60 -32.12 -17.95
CA ALA A 31 -5.19 -32.13 -17.57
C ALA A 31 -4.69 -33.52 -17.21
N THR A 32 -3.42 -33.79 -17.47
CA THR A 32 -2.75 -35.03 -17.05
C THR A 32 -1.42 -34.74 -16.41
N GLY A 33 -1.10 -35.46 -15.34
CA GLY A 33 0.15 -35.27 -14.62
C GLY A 33 0.62 -36.50 -13.87
N ALA A 34 1.70 -36.34 -13.12
CA ALA A 34 2.25 -37.35 -12.24
C ALA A 34 2.44 -36.75 -10.83
N TYR A 35 2.21 -37.56 -9.81
CA TYR A 35 2.27 -37.17 -8.40
C TYR A 35 2.89 -38.27 -7.54
N THR A 36 3.86 -37.88 -6.72
CA THR A 36 4.54 -38.73 -5.72
C THR A 36 4.40 -38.07 -4.34
N PRO A 37 4.12 -38.82 -3.27
CA PRO A 37 4.21 -40.28 -3.11
C PRO A 37 2.90 -41.06 -3.41
N LEU A 38 2.96 -42.41 -3.36
CA LEU A 38 1.78 -43.28 -3.40
C LEU A 38 1.00 -43.23 -2.07
N PRO A 39 -0.35 -43.25 -2.09
CA PRO A 39 -1.15 -43.30 -0.88
C PRO A 39 -1.06 -44.67 -0.20
N LYS A 40 -1.13 -44.68 1.13
CA LYS A 40 -1.40 -45.91 1.89
C LYS A 40 -2.92 -46.04 2.05
N LEU A 41 -3.50 -47.07 1.47
CA LEU A 41 -4.94 -47.31 1.47
C LEU A 41 -5.30 -48.42 2.45
N MET A 42 -6.27 -48.20 3.32
CA MET A 42 -6.84 -49.25 4.17
C MET A 42 -8.28 -49.48 3.71
N LEU A 43 -8.61 -50.73 3.34
CA LEU A 43 -9.97 -51.09 2.95
C LEU A 43 -10.74 -51.65 4.15
N ALA A 44 -12.04 -51.38 4.21
CA ALA A 44 -12.88 -51.89 5.28
C ALA A 44 -12.75 -53.43 5.39
N GLY A 45 -12.46 -53.89 6.61
CA GLY A 45 -12.26 -55.30 6.97
C GLY A 45 -11.01 -55.99 6.40
N MET A 46 -10.04 -55.24 5.88
CA MET A 46 -8.68 -55.73 5.70
C MET A 46 -7.83 -55.37 6.93
N ALA A 47 -6.92 -56.26 7.34
CA ALA A 47 -6.04 -56.04 8.49
C ALA A 47 -4.79 -55.21 8.13
N GLU A 48 -4.36 -55.27 6.87
CA GLU A 48 -3.17 -54.59 6.37
C GLU A 48 -3.53 -53.62 5.24
N PRO A 49 -2.74 -52.54 5.05
CA PRO A 49 -2.92 -51.64 3.92
C PRO A 49 -2.86 -52.37 2.57
N LEU A 50 -3.65 -51.92 1.60
CA LEU A 50 -3.66 -52.43 0.24
C LEU A 50 -2.29 -52.21 -0.41
N GLU A 51 -1.62 -53.31 -0.78
CA GLU A 51 -0.43 -53.27 -1.63
C GLU A 51 -0.78 -52.80 -3.04
N VAL A 52 0.08 -51.99 -3.63
CA VAL A 52 -0.10 -51.41 -4.96
C VAL A 52 1.17 -51.70 -5.78
N PRO A 53 1.14 -52.64 -6.75
CA PRO A 53 -0.01 -53.43 -7.19
C PRO A 53 -0.43 -54.53 -6.19
N PRO A 54 -1.72 -54.89 -6.13
CA PRO A 54 -2.23 -55.88 -5.19
C PRO A 54 -1.84 -57.30 -5.62
N SER A 55 -1.50 -58.15 -4.63
CA SER A 55 -1.23 -59.57 -4.87
C SER A 55 -2.48 -60.31 -5.39
N PRO A 56 -2.32 -61.43 -6.11
CA PRO A 56 -3.46 -62.25 -6.57
C PRO A 56 -4.38 -62.76 -5.44
N GLN A 57 -3.86 -62.87 -4.21
CA GLN A 57 -4.65 -63.23 -3.05
C GLN A 57 -5.48 -62.04 -2.56
N THR A 58 -4.85 -60.87 -2.42
CA THR A 58 -5.54 -59.62 -2.05
C THR A 58 -6.64 -59.28 -3.05
N LEU A 59 -6.37 -59.46 -4.35
CA LEU A 59 -7.37 -59.29 -5.40
C LEU A 59 -8.57 -60.21 -5.22
N ARG A 60 -8.37 -61.50 -4.95
CA ARG A 60 -9.47 -62.45 -4.71
C ARG A 60 -10.30 -62.06 -3.49
N SER A 61 -9.66 -61.57 -2.43
CA SER A 61 -10.35 -61.12 -1.22
C SER A 61 -11.19 -59.86 -1.45
N VAL A 62 -10.64 -58.85 -2.14
CA VAL A 62 -11.40 -57.63 -2.50
C VAL A 62 -12.51 -57.97 -3.49
N ALA A 63 -12.22 -58.84 -4.46
CA ALA A 63 -13.15 -59.33 -5.44
C ALA A 63 -14.37 -60.01 -4.80
N ALA A 64 -14.14 -60.96 -3.89
CA ALA A 64 -15.22 -61.68 -3.20
C ALA A 64 -16.15 -60.77 -2.40
N ARG A 65 -15.67 -59.57 -2.01
CA ARG A 65 -16.40 -58.62 -1.19
C ARG A 65 -17.13 -57.53 -1.98
N TYR A 66 -16.54 -57.06 -3.08
CA TYR A 66 -17.00 -55.86 -3.80
C TYR A 66 -17.34 -56.08 -5.27
N ILE A 67 -17.19 -57.30 -5.80
CA ILE A 67 -17.63 -57.58 -7.18
C ILE A 67 -19.16 -57.55 -7.25
N GLY A 68 -19.67 -56.62 -8.06
CA GLY A 68 -21.04 -56.64 -8.56
C GLY A 68 -21.13 -57.34 -9.92
N ALA A 69 -22.13 -56.99 -10.73
CA ALA A 69 -22.27 -57.54 -12.10
C ALA A 69 -21.10 -57.21 -13.06
N SER A 70 -20.20 -56.30 -12.69
CA SER A 70 -19.00 -55.92 -13.45
C SER A 70 -17.77 -56.73 -13.02
N GLN A 71 -16.89 -57.08 -13.98
CA GLN A 71 -15.63 -57.81 -13.69
C GLN A 71 -14.59 -56.97 -12.91
N ALA A 72 -14.80 -55.66 -12.77
CA ALA A 72 -14.00 -54.78 -11.92
C ALA A 72 -14.59 -54.72 -10.50
N ALA A 73 -13.71 -54.74 -9.48
CA ALA A 73 -14.10 -54.51 -8.10
C ALA A 73 -14.15 -53.00 -7.83
N ILE A 74 -15.35 -52.49 -7.51
CA ILE A 74 -15.60 -51.08 -7.19
C ILE A 74 -15.83 -50.96 -5.69
N VAL A 75 -14.82 -50.47 -4.98
CA VAL A 75 -14.89 -50.26 -3.53
C VAL A 75 -15.44 -48.85 -3.27
N PRO A 76 -16.61 -48.70 -2.63
CA PRO A 76 -17.22 -47.39 -2.40
C PRO A 76 -16.35 -46.55 -1.47
N ALA A 77 -16.42 -45.22 -1.58
CA ALA A 77 -15.60 -44.32 -0.78
C ALA A 77 -15.70 -44.52 0.74
N CYS A 78 -16.87 -44.92 1.25
CA CYS A 78 -17.06 -45.20 2.69
C CYS A 78 -16.23 -46.38 3.21
N ASP A 79 -15.77 -47.26 2.31
CA ASP A 79 -14.97 -48.43 2.64
C ASP A 79 -13.47 -48.23 2.34
N VAL A 80 -13.07 -47.04 1.91
CA VAL A 80 -11.68 -46.69 1.60
C VAL A 80 -11.21 -45.62 2.58
N ASN A 81 -10.20 -45.95 3.39
CA ASN A 81 -9.53 -45.00 4.26
C ASN A 81 -8.12 -44.69 3.71
N ILE A 82 -7.90 -43.44 3.32
CA ILE A 82 -6.59 -42.96 2.87
C ILE A 82 -5.80 -42.52 4.10
N LEU A 83 -4.74 -43.24 4.45
CA LEU A 83 -3.96 -42.97 5.64
C LEU A 83 -3.00 -41.78 5.43
N GLY A 84 -2.89 -40.91 6.43
CA GLY A 84 -2.00 -39.74 6.43
C GLY A 84 -2.66 -38.49 5.82
N ASP A 85 -1.86 -37.52 5.37
CA ASP A 85 -2.33 -36.27 4.78
C ASP A 85 -2.25 -36.25 3.24
N TRP A 86 -2.18 -37.43 2.61
CA TRP A 86 -1.95 -37.59 1.19
C TRP A 86 -2.96 -36.83 0.32
N GLU A 87 -4.26 -36.86 0.67
CA GLU A 87 -5.31 -36.15 -0.05
C GLU A 87 -5.09 -34.64 -0.02
N ARG A 88 -4.68 -34.09 1.13
CA ARG A 88 -4.38 -32.66 1.29
C ARG A 88 -3.15 -32.25 0.48
N VAL A 89 -2.12 -33.09 0.43
CA VAL A 89 -0.91 -32.82 -0.36
C VAL A 89 -1.18 -32.96 -1.86
N LEU A 90 -2.01 -33.93 -2.28
CA LEU A 90 -2.48 -34.05 -3.66
C LEU A 90 -3.30 -32.81 -4.05
N HIS A 91 -4.24 -32.39 -3.21
CA HIS A 91 -5.02 -31.18 -3.46
C HIS A 91 -4.11 -29.96 -3.63
N ARG A 92 -3.08 -29.85 -2.77
CA ARG A 92 -2.06 -28.80 -2.87
C ARG A 92 -1.33 -28.81 -4.20
N HIS A 93 -0.90 -29.99 -4.63
CA HIS A 93 -0.25 -30.15 -5.92
C HIS A 93 -1.18 -29.73 -7.06
N LEU A 94 -2.44 -30.18 -7.06
CA LEU A 94 -3.40 -29.90 -8.12
C LEU A 94 -3.69 -28.40 -8.27
N TYR A 95 -4.00 -27.67 -7.19
CA TYR A 95 -4.27 -26.23 -7.31
C TYR A 95 -3.02 -25.42 -7.71
N SER A 96 -1.81 -25.93 -7.43
CA SER A 96 -0.56 -25.28 -7.86
C SER A 96 -0.15 -25.60 -9.30
N THR A 97 -0.70 -26.67 -9.90
CA THR A 97 -0.24 -27.21 -11.19
C THR A 97 -1.30 -27.11 -12.28
N ILE A 98 -2.59 -27.08 -11.92
CA ILE A 98 -3.70 -27.11 -12.86
C ILE A 98 -4.54 -25.85 -12.68
N GLU A 99 -4.66 -25.11 -13.77
CA GLU A 99 -5.52 -23.93 -13.82
C GLU A 99 -6.99 -24.32 -13.59
N GLY A 100 -7.69 -23.53 -12.78
CA GLY A 100 -9.11 -23.71 -12.47
C GLY A 100 -9.43 -24.50 -11.19
N ILE A 101 -8.47 -25.25 -10.62
CA ILE A 101 -8.60 -25.82 -9.26
C ILE A 101 -8.17 -24.76 -8.24
N ARG A 102 -9.02 -24.50 -7.24
CA ARG A 102 -8.79 -23.50 -6.19
C ARG A 102 -8.39 -24.16 -4.86
N HIS A 103 -7.75 -23.41 -3.97
CA HIS A 103 -7.36 -23.89 -2.65
C HIS A 103 -8.57 -24.30 -1.77
N ASP A 104 -9.76 -23.76 -2.02
CA ASP A 104 -11.00 -24.08 -1.31
C ASP A 104 -11.81 -25.21 -1.95
N ASP A 105 -11.38 -25.75 -3.10
CA ASP A 105 -11.96 -26.96 -3.66
C ASP A 105 -11.68 -28.17 -2.73
N ARG A 106 -12.50 -29.20 -2.85
CA ARG A 106 -12.40 -30.43 -2.05
C ARG A 106 -12.35 -31.64 -2.95
N LEU A 107 -11.51 -32.60 -2.62
CA LEU A 107 -11.46 -33.90 -3.30
C LEU A 107 -12.41 -34.88 -2.60
N ALA A 108 -13.63 -35.01 -3.09
CA ALA A 108 -14.55 -36.01 -2.56
C ALA A 108 -14.30 -37.35 -3.25
N LEU A 109 -13.74 -38.34 -2.53
CA LEU A 109 -13.55 -39.68 -3.07
C LEU A 109 -14.92 -40.27 -3.49
N SER A 110 -15.01 -40.74 -4.73
CA SER A 110 -16.18 -41.46 -5.26
C SER A 110 -16.05 -42.96 -4.96
N HIS A 111 -14.93 -43.55 -5.39
CA HIS A 111 -14.63 -44.97 -5.21
C HIS A 111 -13.17 -45.28 -5.53
N LEU A 112 -12.74 -46.48 -5.14
CA LEU A 112 -11.52 -47.14 -5.61
C LEU A 112 -11.91 -48.20 -6.63
N SER A 113 -11.31 -48.13 -7.83
CA SER A 113 -11.47 -49.12 -8.89
C SER A 113 -10.27 -50.05 -8.92
N ILE A 114 -10.51 -51.36 -8.80
CA ILE A 114 -9.51 -52.40 -9.07
C ILE A 114 -10.00 -53.22 -10.25
N ASP A 115 -9.37 -53.01 -11.40
CA ASP A 115 -9.86 -53.46 -12.68
C ASP A 115 -8.82 -54.33 -13.42
N PRO A 116 -9.02 -55.65 -13.48
CA PRO A 116 -8.13 -56.55 -14.20
C PRO A 116 -8.35 -56.51 -15.73
N GLN A 117 -9.51 -56.05 -16.21
CA GLN A 117 -9.84 -56.04 -17.65
C GLN A 117 -9.52 -54.70 -18.32
N HIS A 118 -9.20 -53.67 -17.54
CA HIS A 118 -8.84 -52.33 -18.00
C HIS A 118 -9.99 -51.57 -18.72
N GLU A 119 -11.25 -51.88 -18.38
CA GLU A 119 -12.46 -51.24 -18.91
C GLU A 119 -12.63 -49.79 -18.40
N THR A 120 -12.80 -48.80 -19.28
CA THR A 120 -12.91 -47.39 -18.82
C THR A 120 -14.19 -47.06 -18.05
N SER A 121 -15.21 -47.91 -18.15
CA SER A 121 -16.45 -47.82 -17.37
C SER A 121 -16.17 -47.83 -15.86
N SER A 122 -15.12 -48.54 -15.41
CA SER A 122 -14.74 -48.63 -14.01
C SER A 122 -14.13 -47.33 -13.46
N LEU A 123 -13.69 -46.43 -14.34
CA LEU A 123 -13.13 -45.12 -13.98
C LEU A 123 -14.18 -44.02 -14.00
N SER A 124 -15.41 -44.34 -14.45
CA SER A 124 -16.49 -43.38 -14.55
C SER A 124 -17.18 -43.23 -13.18
N PRO A 125 -17.38 -42.00 -12.70
CA PRO A 125 -18.12 -41.77 -11.47
C PRO A 125 -19.55 -42.30 -11.56
N ARG A 126 -20.03 -43.02 -10.53
CA ARG A 126 -21.37 -43.62 -10.53
C ARG A 126 -22.51 -42.61 -10.32
N CYS A 127 -22.30 -41.62 -9.46
CA CYS A 127 -23.31 -40.60 -9.13
C CYS A 127 -22.64 -39.23 -9.04
N ARG A 128 -22.87 -38.36 -10.02
CA ARG A 128 -22.27 -37.04 -10.03
C ARG A 128 -22.91 -36.16 -8.94
N CYS A 129 -22.08 -35.53 -8.12
CA CYS A 129 -22.56 -34.49 -7.20
C CYS A 129 -22.89 -33.22 -8.00
N ASP A 130 -23.99 -32.53 -7.67
CA ASP A 130 -24.40 -31.29 -8.34
C ASP A 130 -23.31 -30.22 -8.32
N ASN A 131 -22.42 -30.28 -7.32
CA ASN A 131 -21.32 -29.33 -7.14
C ASN A 131 -19.97 -29.80 -7.69
N ALA A 132 -19.93 -30.91 -8.44
CA ALA A 132 -18.70 -31.46 -9.00
C ALA A 132 -18.27 -30.71 -10.27
N ILE A 133 -17.21 -29.91 -10.15
CA ILE A 133 -16.63 -29.14 -11.27
C ILE A 133 -15.75 -30.00 -12.18
N ALA A 134 -15.21 -31.11 -11.67
CA ALA A 134 -14.42 -32.05 -12.46
C ALA A 134 -14.40 -33.44 -11.81
N THR A 135 -13.94 -34.43 -12.57
CA THR A 135 -13.62 -35.77 -12.08
C THR A 135 -12.11 -35.95 -12.15
N LEU A 136 -11.48 -36.34 -11.05
CA LEU A 136 -10.07 -36.64 -10.99
C LEU A 136 -9.88 -38.14 -10.86
N VAL A 137 -9.16 -38.75 -11.80
CA VAL A 137 -8.78 -40.17 -11.75
C VAL A 137 -7.29 -40.25 -11.46
N VAL A 138 -6.92 -40.91 -10.36
CA VAL A 138 -5.52 -41.11 -9.94
C VAL A 138 -5.18 -42.59 -10.04
N LEU A 139 -4.34 -42.95 -11.00
CA LEU A 139 -3.78 -44.29 -11.20
C LEU A 139 -2.63 -44.52 -10.22
N LEU A 140 -2.72 -45.57 -9.42
CA LEU A 140 -1.76 -45.90 -8.36
C LEU A 140 -0.77 -47.00 -8.77
N ALA A 141 -1.21 -47.96 -9.57
CA ALA A 141 -0.36 -49.01 -10.14
C ALA A 141 -0.59 -49.10 -11.64
N THR A 142 0.46 -48.89 -12.43
CA THR A 142 0.44 -49.18 -13.87
C THR A 142 1.78 -49.76 -14.31
N PRO A 143 1.80 -50.88 -15.06
CA PRO A 143 3.03 -51.42 -15.61
C PRO A 143 3.58 -50.56 -16.76
N ASN A 144 2.75 -49.73 -17.41
CA ASN A 144 3.15 -48.66 -18.34
C ASN A 144 1.89 -47.90 -18.78
N VAL A 145 1.71 -46.61 -18.44
CA VAL A 145 0.47 -45.88 -18.82
C VAL A 145 0.29 -45.77 -20.34
N ARG A 146 1.38 -45.79 -21.10
CA ARG A 146 1.30 -45.84 -22.58
C ARG A 146 0.60 -47.09 -23.09
N ALA A 147 0.61 -48.17 -22.32
CA ALA A 147 -0.04 -49.42 -22.70
C ALA A 147 -1.56 -49.40 -22.46
N LEU A 148 -2.07 -48.42 -21.68
CA LEU A 148 -3.49 -48.29 -21.37
C LEU A 148 -4.28 -47.56 -22.48
N ASN A 149 -3.61 -46.80 -23.36
CA ASN A 149 -4.24 -46.05 -24.47
C ASN A 149 -5.51 -45.28 -24.05
N LEU A 150 -5.47 -44.65 -22.87
CA LEU A 150 -6.59 -43.86 -22.36
C LEU A 150 -6.59 -42.49 -23.03
N ASN A 151 -7.75 -42.08 -23.53
CA ASN A 151 -8.00 -40.78 -24.13
C ASN A 151 -9.18 -40.13 -23.42
N MET A 152 -9.14 -38.82 -23.26
CA MET A 152 -10.29 -38.03 -22.83
C MET A 152 -11.12 -37.65 -24.04
N MET A 153 -12.42 -37.89 -23.95
CA MET A 153 -13.37 -37.58 -25.00
C MET A 153 -14.39 -36.56 -24.48
N GLN A 154 -14.56 -35.46 -25.20
CA GLN A 154 -15.56 -34.43 -24.94
C GLN A 154 -16.44 -34.31 -26.18
N ASN A 155 -17.76 -34.35 -26.01
CA ASN A 155 -18.72 -34.24 -27.13
C ASN A 155 -18.43 -35.22 -28.30
N GLY A 156 -17.97 -36.45 -27.98
CA GLY A 156 -17.66 -37.48 -28.97
C GLY A 156 -16.31 -37.31 -29.70
N GLN A 157 -15.53 -36.27 -29.40
CA GLN A 157 -14.21 -36.05 -29.97
C GLN A 157 -13.11 -36.28 -28.93
N ILE A 158 -12.01 -36.90 -29.35
CA ILE A 158 -10.82 -37.05 -28.51
C ILE A 158 -10.18 -35.68 -28.34
N THR A 159 -10.18 -35.15 -27.12
CA THR A 159 -9.57 -33.85 -26.82
C THR A 159 -8.13 -34.00 -26.36
N HIS A 160 -7.85 -34.97 -25.49
CA HIS A 160 -6.53 -35.14 -24.87
C HIS A 160 -6.17 -36.62 -24.74
N ALA A 161 -4.99 -37.01 -25.22
CA ALA A 161 -4.45 -38.34 -24.93
C ALA A 161 -3.83 -38.36 -23.53
N TRP A 162 -4.05 -39.41 -22.74
CA TRP A 162 -3.42 -39.57 -21.44
C TRP A 162 -1.94 -39.94 -21.61
N ARG A 163 -1.10 -38.91 -21.77
CA ARG A 163 0.34 -39.08 -21.98
C ARG A 163 1.06 -39.01 -20.64
N GLY A 164 1.21 -40.17 -20.00
CA GLY A 164 2.06 -40.30 -18.82
C GLY A 164 3.51 -39.91 -19.10
N LYS A 165 4.11 -39.09 -18.22
CA LYS A 165 5.57 -38.92 -18.18
C LYS A 165 6.20 -40.21 -17.63
N TYR A 166 7.39 -40.55 -18.09
CA TYR A 166 8.14 -41.75 -17.67
C TYR A 166 8.68 -41.57 -16.24
N THR A 167 7.82 -41.70 -15.23
CA THR A 167 8.26 -41.56 -13.83
C THR A 167 7.57 -42.56 -12.91
N ILE A 168 8.34 -43.00 -11.91
CA ILE A 168 7.92 -43.81 -10.77
C ILE A 168 6.96 -42.94 -9.93
N GLY A 169 5.65 -43.21 -9.96
CA GLY A 169 4.66 -42.43 -9.21
C GLY A 169 3.21 -42.64 -9.64
N SER A 170 2.27 -42.00 -8.92
CA SER A 170 0.86 -41.97 -9.30
C SER A 170 0.68 -41.10 -10.54
N GLN A 171 -0.20 -41.47 -11.45
CA GLN A 171 -0.56 -40.61 -12.59
C GLN A 171 -2.00 -40.16 -12.45
N TYR A 172 -2.31 -38.93 -12.84
CA TYR A 172 -3.68 -38.45 -12.77
C TYR A 172 -4.18 -37.89 -14.10
N ALA A 173 -5.50 -37.95 -14.25
CA ALA A 173 -6.29 -37.31 -15.29
C ALA A 173 -7.40 -36.50 -14.62
N LEU A 174 -7.45 -35.21 -14.90
CA LEU A 174 -8.52 -34.32 -14.50
C LEU A 174 -9.46 -34.10 -15.69
N MET A 175 -10.73 -34.37 -15.47
CA MET A 175 -11.77 -34.42 -16.49
C MET A 175 -12.85 -33.36 -16.22
N PRO A 176 -13.01 -32.35 -17.09
CA PRO A 176 -14.10 -31.38 -16.98
C PRO A 176 -15.50 -32.03 -17.06
N PRO A 177 -16.55 -31.26 -16.73
CA PRO A 177 -17.94 -31.66 -16.95
C PRO A 177 -18.17 -32.11 -18.40
N GLY A 178 -18.83 -33.26 -18.60
CA GLY A 178 -19.14 -33.76 -19.94
C GLY A 178 -17.97 -34.40 -20.68
N THR A 179 -16.82 -34.57 -20.02
CA THR A 179 -15.73 -35.40 -20.53
C THR A 179 -15.79 -36.82 -19.96
N SER A 180 -15.34 -37.78 -20.76
CA SER A 180 -15.30 -39.20 -20.40
C SER A 180 -13.95 -39.81 -20.79
N LEU A 181 -13.51 -40.83 -20.07
CA LEU A 181 -12.35 -41.63 -20.48
C LEU A 181 -12.79 -42.73 -21.45
N VAL A 182 -12.16 -42.75 -22.61
CA VAL A 182 -12.27 -43.83 -23.59
C VAL A 182 -10.92 -44.49 -23.76
N GLY A 183 -10.90 -45.82 -23.81
CA GLY A 183 -9.68 -46.59 -23.89
C GLY A 183 -9.92 -47.83 -24.73
N HIS A 184 -8.93 -48.18 -25.55
CA HIS A 184 -8.95 -49.46 -26.26
C HIS A 184 -8.31 -50.48 -25.33
N ALA A 185 -9.12 -51.40 -24.80
CA ALA A 185 -8.64 -52.46 -23.92
C ALA A 185 -7.75 -53.43 -24.71
N THR A 186 -6.49 -53.08 -24.93
CA THR A 186 -5.47 -54.04 -25.32
C THR A 186 -5.22 -54.93 -24.12
N LYS A 187 -5.82 -56.13 -24.10
CA LYS A 187 -5.56 -57.16 -23.10
C LYS A 187 -4.06 -57.50 -23.13
N LEU A 188 -3.27 -56.81 -22.33
CA LEU A 188 -1.90 -57.18 -22.08
C LEU A 188 -1.93 -58.42 -21.19
N ARG A 189 -1.73 -59.58 -21.82
CA ARG A 189 -1.69 -60.87 -21.14
C ARG A 189 -0.61 -60.80 -20.05
N GLY A 190 -1.01 -60.92 -18.78
CA GLY A 190 -0.11 -60.87 -17.63
C GLY A 190 0.16 -59.47 -17.06
N ALA A 191 -0.51 -58.41 -17.54
CA ALA A 191 -0.42 -57.11 -16.86
C ALA A 191 -1.09 -57.18 -15.48
N PRO A 192 -0.50 -56.55 -14.43
CA PRO A 192 -1.19 -56.37 -13.16
C PRO A 192 -2.49 -55.57 -13.35
N PRO A 193 -3.47 -55.76 -12.45
CA PRO A 193 -4.73 -55.02 -12.51
C PRO A 193 -4.50 -53.52 -12.37
N ARG A 194 -5.34 -52.74 -13.05
CA ARG A 194 -5.35 -51.29 -12.90
C ARG A 194 -5.99 -50.91 -11.56
N VAL A 195 -5.26 -50.15 -10.75
CA VAL A 195 -5.75 -49.61 -9.48
C VAL A 195 -5.86 -48.10 -9.60
N ALA A 196 -7.06 -47.57 -9.40
CA ALA A 196 -7.36 -46.14 -9.57
C ALA A 196 -8.28 -45.60 -8.47
N LEU A 197 -7.93 -44.44 -7.91
CA LEU A 197 -8.85 -43.65 -7.09
C LEU A 197 -9.61 -42.68 -7.99
N VAL A 198 -10.92 -42.62 -7.85
CA VAL A 198 -11.78 -41.69 -8.58
C VAL A 198 -12.34 -40.68 -7.59
N PHE A 199 -12.02 -39.40 -7.77
CA PHE A 199 -12.49 -38.29 -6.96
C PHE A 199 -13.42 -37.39 -7.78
N TYR A 200 -14.38 -36.76 -7.11
CA TYR A 200 -14.97 -35.51 -7.56
C TYR A 200 -14.13 -34.36 -7.03
N VAL A 201 -13.80 -33.41 -7.90
CA VAL A 201 -13.38 -32.09 -7.45
C VAL A 201 -14.67 -31.32 -7.19
N VAL A 202 -14.99 -31.14 -5.92
CA VAL A 202 -16.21 -30.47 -5.45
C VAL A 202 -15.84 -29.08 -4.99
N ARG A 203 -16.50 -28.07 -5.53
CA ARG A 203 -16.34 -26.72 -5.03
C ARG A 203 -17.06 -26.60 -3.68
N SER A 204 -16.30 -26.38 -2.60
CA SER A 204 -16.80 -26.49 -1.22
C SER A 204 -17.99 -25.57 -0.92
N VAL A 205 -18.10 -24.49 -1.68
CA VAL A 205 -19.26 -23.62 -1.77
C VAL A 205 -19.39 -23.28 -3.24
N ILE A 206 -20.35 -23.85 -3.97
CA ILE A 206 -20.89 -23.10 -5.12
C ILE A 206 -21.67 -22.00 -4.44
N PRO A 207 -21.16 -20.77 -4.35
CA PRO A 207 -22.00 -19.74 -3.86
C PRO A 207 -23.13 -19.70 -4.88
N THR A 208 -24.38 -19.67 -4.43
CA THR A 208 -25.45 -19.23 -5.33
C THR A 208 -24.96 -17.99 -6.08
N ALA A 209 -25.42 -17.72 -7.31
CA ALA A 209 -24.95 -16.53 -8.04
C ALA A 209 -24.96 -15.27 -7.15
N VAL A 210 -25.94 -15.19 -6.24
CA VAL A 210 -26.05 -14.22 -5.14
C VAL A 210 -24.89 -14.27 -4.12
N GLY A 211 -24.53 -15.46 -3.62
CA GLY A 211 -23.41 -15.65 -2.71
C GLY A 211 -22.04 -15.27 -3.31
N LEU A 212 -21.83 -15.55 -4.61
CA LEU A 212 -20.54 -15.28 -5.27
C LEU A 212 -20.40 -13.79 -5.48
N ARG A 213 -21.48 -13.16 -5.97
CA ARG A 213 -21.61 -11.72 -6.11
C ARG A 213 -21.33 -11.00 -4.80
N ARG A 214 -21.94 -11.44 -3.68
CA ARG A 214 -21.69 -10.87 -2.36
C ARG A 214 -20.24 -11.05 -1.89
N HIS A 215 -19.66 -12.22 -2.11
CA HIS A 215 -18.26 -12.46 -1.76
C HIS A 215 -17.32 -11.54 -2.54
N VAL A 216 -17.54 -11.41 -3.85
CA VAL A 216 -16.77 -10.51 -4.72
C VAL A 216 -16.96 -9.05 -4.32
N ALA A 217 -18.18 -8.63 -4.00
CA ALA A 217 -18.45 -7.27 -3.51
C ALA A 217 -17.69 -6.94 -2.22
N LEU A 218 -17.58 -7.89 -1.27
CA LEU A 218 -16.78 -7.70 -0.06
C LEU A 218 -15.28 -7.57 -0.35
N ARG A 219 -14.75 -8.35 -1.30
CA ARG A 219 -13.35 -8.24 -1.73
C ARG A 219 -13.08 -6.91 -2.43
N LEU A 220 -13.99 -6.48 -3.31
CA LEU A 220 -13.94 -5.17 -3.95
C LEU A 220 -13.97 -4.05 -2.91
N HIS A 221 -14.81 -4.14 -1.89
CA HIS A 221 -14.84 -3.17 -0.80
C HIS A 221 -13.49 -3.08 -0.05
N ALA A 222 -12.84 -4.22 0.19
CA ALA A 222 -11.52 -4.25 0.81
C ALA A 222 -10.42 -3.66 -0.10
N LEU A 223 -10.46 -3.95 -1.41
CA LEU A 223 -9.55 -3.35 -2.40
C LEU A 223 -9.76 -1.84 -2.50
N ALA A 224 -11.01 -1.39 -2.53
CA ALA A 224 -11.37 0.03 -2.52
C ALA A 224 -10.87 0.77 -1.29
N ALA A 225 -10.61 0.08 -0.17
CA ALA A 225 -10.07 0.66 1.05
C ALA A 225 -8.53 0.74 1.06
N SER A 226 -7.84 0.01 0.19
CA SER A 226 -6.38 -0.05 0.15
C SER A 226 -5.74 1.08 -0.66
N ASP A 227 -4.72 1.72 -0.10
CA ASP A 227 -4.01 2.86 -0.72
C ASP A 227 -3.14 2.48 -1.92
N ASN A 228 -2.98 1.17 -2.19
CA ASN A 228 -2.05 0.65 -3.18
C ASN A 228 -2.67 0.44 -4.57
N TYR A 229 -4.01 0.36 -4.68
CA TYR A 229 -4.65 0.05 -5.95
C TYR A 229 -5.01 1.31 -6.75
N GLY A 230 -4.90 1.16 -8.07
CA GLY A 230 -4.95 2.23 -9.04
C GLY A 230 -6.18 3.14 -8.95
N VAL A 231 -5.97 4.40 -9.31
CA VAL A 231 -6.97 5.48 -9.35
C VAL A 231 -8.06 5.21 -10.37
N LEU A 232 -7.69 4.63 -11.52
CA LEU A 232 -8.60 4.35 -12.63
C LEU A 232 -8.27 2.99 -13.23
N ASN A 233 -9.19 2.04 -13.10
CA ASN A 233 -8.98 0.67 -13.54
C ASN A 233 -9.85 0.37 -14.74
N GLY A 234 -9.35 -0.45 -15.66
CA GLY A 234 -10.09 -0.88 -16.84
C GLY A 234 -10.11 -2.39 -16.96
N VAL A 235 -11.24 -2.94 -17.40
CA VAL A 235 -11.36 -4.34 -17.85
C VAL A 235 -11.83 -4.31 -19.29
N GLN A 236 -11.11 -5.01 -20.17
CA GLN A 236 -11.51 -5.12 -21.58
C GLN A 236 -12.83 -5.86 -21.69
N VAL A 237 -13.80 -5.30 -22.41
CA VAL A 237 -15.06 -6.00 -22.72
C VAL A 237 -14.97 -6.63 -24.11
N HIS A 238 -14.67 -5.84 -25.14
CA HIS A 238 -14.46 -6.35 -26.50
C HIS A 238 -13.62 -5.38 -27.35
N ARG A 239 -13.01 -5.90 -28.41
CA ARG A 239 -12.29 -5.10 -29.41
C ARG A 239 -13.28 -4.41 -30.34
N CYS A 240 -13.04 -3.15 -30.68
CA CYS A 240 -13.98 -2.38 -31.50
C CYS A 240 -13.25 -1.39 -32.43
N GLY A 241 -13.96 -0.88 -33.43
CA GLY A 241 -13.50 0.28 -34.18
C GLY A 241 -13.63 1.57 -33.36
N ARG A 242 -12.93 2.64 -33.77
CA ARG A 242 -12.95 3.96 -33.11
C ARG A 242 -14.36 4.55 -32.91
N HIS A 243 -15.30 4.19 -33.78
CA HIS A 243 -16.66 4.74 -33.79
C HIS A 243 -17.69 3.88 -33.05
N ALA A 244 -17.27 2.86 -32.32
CA ALA A 244 -18.20 2.06 -31.54
C ALA A 244 -18.93 2.91 -30.49
N THR A 245 -20.20 2.59 -30.26
CA THR A 245 -20.99 3.16 -29.17
C THR A 245 -20.99 2.16 -28.02
N PRO A 246 -20.50 2.53 -26.83
CA PRO A 246 -20.58 1.66 -25.66
C PRO A 246 -22.06 1.37 -25.35
N ASP A 247 -22.42 0.09 -25.21
CA ASP A 247 -23.76 -0.37 -24.88
C ASP A 247 -23.71 -1.39 -23.73
N TRP A 248 -24.35 -1.06 -22.60
CA TRP A 248 -24.46 -1.94 -21.44
C TRP A 248 -25.20 -3.25 -21.73
N ARG A 249 -26.11 -3.25 -22.72
CA ARG A 249 -26.86 -4.45 -23.10
C ARG A 249 -26.02 -5.48 -23.85
N ALA A 250 -24.87 -5.06 -24.37
CA ALA A 250 -23.92 -5.93 -25.07
C ALA A 250 -22.89 -6.58 -24.15
N LEU A 251 -22.99 -6.38 -22.82
CA LEU A 251 -22.08 -7.02 -21.87
C LEU A 251 -22.32 -8.54 -21.82
N GLU A 252 -21.23 -9.30 -21.92
CA GLU A 252 -21.28 -10.73 -21.68
C GLU A 252 -21.69 -11.05 -20.22
N PRO A 253 -22.21 -12.26 -19.93
CA PRO A 253 -22.64 -12.63 -18.59
C PRO A 253 -21.54 -12.45 -17.51
N PHE A 254 -20.28 -12.71 -17.87
CA PHE A 254 -19.13 -12.51 -16.98
C PHE A 254 -18.96 -11.02 -16.61
N HIS A 255 -18.93 -10.13 -17.59
CA HIS A 255 -18.82 -8.69 -17.38
C HIS A 255 -20.01 -8.13 -16.62
N THR A 256 -21.22 -8.65 -16.90
CA THR A 256 -22.45 -8.28 -16.18
C THR A 256 -22.35 -8.67 -14.71
N ALA A 257 -21.88 -9.89 -14.40
CA ALA A 257 -21.69 -10.32 -13.02
C ALA A 257 -20.63 -9.48 -12.28
N PHE A 258 -19.58 -9.04 -12.97
CA PHE A 258 -18.57 -8.16 -12.39
C PHE A 258 -19.11 -6.75 -12.15
N LEU A 259 -19.83 -6.17 -13.11
CA LEU A 259 -20.55 -4.90 -12.95
C LEU A 259 -21.49 -4.94 -11.75
N ASP A 260 -22.30 -5.98 -11.66
CA ASP A 260 -23.25 -6.18 -10.57
C ASP A 260 -22.58 -6.26 -9.20
N ALA A 261 -21.37 -6.84 -9.13
CA ALA A 261 -20.59 -6.92 -7.89
C ALA A 261 -19.91 -5.58 -7.54
N LEU A 262 -19.44 -4.81 -8.53
CA LEU A 262 -18.95 -3.44 -8.34
C LEU A 262 -20.04 -2.53 -7.79
N LEU A 263 -21.25 -2.63 -8.35
CA LEU A 263 -22.42 -1.88 -7.91
C LEU A 263 -22.84 -2.28 -6.47
N ASP A 264 -22.84 -3.58 -6.15
CA ASP A 264 -23.13 -4.07 -4.81
C ASP A 264 -22.10 -3.64 -3.76
N ALA A 265 -20.83 -3.51 -4.15
CA ALA A 265 -19.80 -3.02 -3.24
C ALA A 265 -20.04 -1.57 -2.81
N GLY A 266 -20.83 -0.80 -3.58
CA GLY A 266 -21.28 0.56 -3.25
C GLY A 266 -20.20 1.64 -3.23
N CYS A 267 -18.93 1.24 -3.31
CA CYS A 267 -17.74 2.10 -3.20
C CYS A 267 -17.07 2.40 -4.54
N TYR A 268 -17.61 1.89 -5.65
CA TYR A 268 -17.13 2.15 -7.01
C TYR A 268 -18.13 2.97 -7.81
N ASP A 269 -17.61 3.80 -8.70
CA ASP A 269 -18.35 4.24 -9.88
C ASP A 269 -17.85 3.44 -11.10
N VAL A 270 -18.74 3.22 -12.06
CA VAL A 270 -18.47 2.41 -13.24
C VAL A 270 -18.99 3.12 -14.47
N GLY A 271 -18.22 3.05 -15.55
CA GLY A 271 -18.60 3.51 -16.87
C GLY A 271 -18.11 2.58 -17.95
N LEU A 272 -18.79 2.58 -19.09
CA LEU A 272 -18.39 1.86 -20.28
C LEU A 272 -17.76 2.87 -21.25
N ALA A 273 -16.50 2.64 -21.62
CA ALA A 273 -15.71 3.60 -22.38
C ALA A 273 -15.20 3.03 -23.70
N VAL A 274 -15.09 3.90 -24.71
CA VAL A 274 -14.17 3.67 -25.83
C VAL A 274 -12.79 4.12 -25.35
N TYR A 275 -11.87 3.17 -25.22
CA TYR A 275 -10.55 3.37 -24.63
C TYR A 275 -9.45 3.10 -25.65
N SER A 276 -8.39 3.91 -25.58
CA SER A 276 -7.15 3.71 -26.30
C SER A 276 -5.97 3.86 -25.33
N PRO A 277 -5.00 2.94 -25.31
CA PRO A 277 -3.79 3.10 -24.50
C PRO A 277 -3.01 4.38 -24.83
N MET A 278 -3.11 4.87 -26.06
CA MET A 278 -2.42 6.07 -26.52
C MET A 278 -3.11 7.36 -26.06
N THR A 279 -4.42 7.47 -26.30
CA THR A 279 -5.20 8.70 -26.08
C THR A 279 -6.03 8.69 -24.79
N GLY A 280 -6.13 7.56 -24.09
CA GLY A 280 -6.99 7.39 -22.92
C GLY A 280 -8.45 7.12 -23.29
N ILE A 281 -9.36 7.53 -22.43
CA ILE A 281 -10.81 7.46 -22.67
C ILE A 281 -11.21 8.47 -23.77
N GLU A 282 -11.79 8.02 -24.87
CA GLU A 282 -12.34 8.93 -25.90
C GLU A 282 -13.82 9.25 -25.65
N ARG A 283 -14.58 8.26 -25.19
CA ARG A 283 -16.02 8.38 -24.90
C ARG A 283 -16.34 7.57 -23.65
N LEU A 284 -17.18 8.09 -22.77
CA LEU A 284 -17.58 7.43 -21.53
C LEU A 284 -19.11 7.46 -21.38
N LEU A 285 -19.71 6.30 -21.13
CA LEU A 285 -21.10 6.15 -20.73
C LEU A 285 -21.14 5.69 -19.26
N LEU A 286 -21.50 6.56 -18.34
CA LEU A 286 -21.60 6.23 -16.92
C LEU A 286 -22.81 5.34 -16.64
N GLN A 287 -22.67 4.40 -15.70
CA GLN A 287 -23.79 3.60 -15.18
C GLN A 287 -24.58 4.34 -14.08
N SER A 288 -24.04 5.45 -13.57
CA SER A 288 -24.56 6.11 -12.37
C SER A 288 -25.98 6.67 -12.56
N PRO A 289 -26.89 6.49 -11.59
CA PRO A 289 -28.20 7.14 -11.58
C PRO A 289 -28.12 8.65 -11.36
N VAL A 290 -26.97 9.16 -10.88
CA VAL A 290 -26.74 10.59 -10.72
C VAL A 290 -25.97 11.08 -11.93
N PRO A 291 -26.51 12.00 -12.74
CA PRO A 291 -25.80 12.62 -13.85
C PRO A 291 -24.75 13.57 -13.28
N VAL A 292 -23.62 13.01 -12.83
CA VAL A 292 -22.46 13.83 -12.51
C VAL A 292 -21.80 14.18 -13.84
N PRO A 293 -21.59 15.47 -14.15
CA PRO A 293 -20.86 15.90 -15.34
C PRO A 293 -19.37 15.59 -15.16
N ILE A 294 -19.02 14.30 -15.17
CA ILE A 294 -17.65 13.82 -15.07
C ILE A 294 -17.11 13.66 -16.48
N THR A 295 -16.20 14.54 -16.87
CA THR A 295 -15.46 14.38 -18.12
C THR A 295 -14.15 13.66 -17.81
N LEU A 296 -14.10 12.35 -18.06
CA LEU A 296 -12.85 11.57 -17.99
C LEU A 296 -12.16 11.43 -19.35
N VAL A 297 -12.58 12.21 -20.34
CA VAL A 297 -11.99 12.15 -21.68
C VAL A 297 -10.49 12.49 -21.61
N GLY A 298 -9.66 11.62 -22.17
CA GLY A 298 -8.20 11.68 -22.11
C GLY A 298 -7.57 10.98 -20.91
N ALA A 299 -8.35 10.60 -19.88
CA ALA A 299 -7.82 9.90 -18.71
C ALA A 299 -7.34 8.49 -19.10
N LYS A 300 -6.18 8.08 -18.56
CA LYS A 300 -5.58 6.76 -18.81
C LYS A 300 -5.79 5.86 -17.62
N CYS A 301 -6.07 4.58 -17.86
CA CYS A 301 -6.15 3.60 -16.79
C CYS A 301 -4.76 3.40 -16.16
N THR A 302 -4.70 3.42 -14.83
CA THR A 302 -3.50 3.07 -14.07
C THR A 302 -3.23 1.58 -14.08
N GLU A 303 -4.31 0.78 -14.09
CA GLU A 303 -4.25 -0.67 -14.20
C GLU A 303 -5.27 -1.11 -15.24
N TYR A 304 -4.83 -1.92 -16.19
CA TYR A 304 -5.72 -2.56 -17.15
C TYR A 304 -5.69 -4.05 -16.84
N VAL A 305 -6.79 -4.54 -16.26
CA VAL A 305 -6.86 -5.90 -15.76
C VAL A 305 -7.17 -6.81 -16.94
N GLU A 306 -6.16 -7.56 -17.36
CA GLU A 306 -6.25 -8.48 -18.49
C GLU A 306 -7.08 -9.71 -18.13
N ILE A 307 -8.00 -10.07 -19.03
CA ILE A 307 -8.78 -11.31 -18.91
C ILE A 307 -8.00 -12.47 -19.55
N ASP A 308 -7.29 -12.27 -20.65
CA ASP A 308 -6.48 -13.35 -21.24
C ASP A 308 -5.04 -12.90 -21.42
N ASP A 309 -4.10 -13.67 -20.84
CA ASP A 309 -2.65 -13.40 -20.84
C ASP A 309 -2.05 -13.35 -22.26
N ASP A 310 -2.75 -13.89 -23.27
CA ASP A 310 -2.32 -13.91 -24.68
C ASP A 310 -2.87 -12.74 -25.53
N SER A 311 -3.69 -11.87 -24.94
CA SER A 311 -4.54 -10.93 -25.71
C SER A 311 -4.16 -9.47 -25.55
N TRP A 312 -2.85 -9.14 -25.55
CA TRP A 312 -2.40 -7.74 -25.56
C TRP A 312 -3.24 -6.93 -26.55
N PRO A 313 -3.77 -5.76 -26.15
CA PRO A 313 -4.51 -4.90 -27.06
C PRO A 313 -3.52 -4.43 -28.14
N CYS A 314 -3.48 -5.16 -29.25
CA CYS A 314 -2.73 -4.79 -30.43
C CYS A 314 -3.23 -3.39 -30.81
N TYR A 315 -2.38 -2.37 -30.63
CA TYR A 315 -2.54 -0.96 -31.05
C TYR A 315 -3.92 -0.62 -31.64
N GLY A 316 -4.94 -0.44 -30.79
CA GLY A 316 -6.31 -0.30 -31.25
C GLY A 316 -7.29 0.18 -30.18
N PHE A 317 -8.49 0.52 -30.62
CA PHE A 317 -9.60 0.91 -29.74
C PHE A 317 -10.28 -0.33 -29.16
N CYS A 318 -10.67 -0.25 -27.90
CA CYS A 318 -11.51 -1.26 -27.26
C CYS A 318 -12.68 -0.60 -26.54
N VAL A 319 -13.75 -1.37 -26.38
CA VAL A 319 -14.75 -1.06 -25.35
C VAL A 319 -14.23 -1.66 -24.05
N ALA A 320 -14.00 -0.81 -23.06
CA ALA A 320 -13.53 -1.19 -21.74
C ALA A 320 -14.55 -0.77 -20.69
N MET A 321 -14.76 -1.63 -19.69
CA MET A 321 -15.45 -1.26 -18.47
C MET A 321 -14.45 -0.58 -17.56
N ILE A 322 -14.65 0.71 -17.34
CA ILE A 322 -13.80 1.56 -16.52
C ILE A 322 -14.45 1.71 -15.16
N PHE A 323 -13.68 1.55 -14.10
CA PHE A 323 -14.15 1.69 -12.74
C PHE A 323 -13.08 2.28 -11.83
N TRP A 324 -13.54 3.00 -10.81
CA TRP A 324 -12.66 3.60 -9.81
C TRP A 324 -13.37 3.61 -8.46
N PRO A 325 -12.63 3.45 -7.35
CA PRO A 325 -13.19 3.72 -6.04
C PRO A 325 -13.61 5.19 -5.97
N LYS A 326 -14.82 5.47 -5.46
CA LYS A 326 -15.39 6.83 -5.38
C LYS A 326 -14.44 7.83 -4.71
N ARG A 327 -13.72 7.38 -3.68
CA ARG A 327 -12.70 8.18 -2.99
C ARG A 327 -11.59 8.68 -3.91
N HIS A 328 -11.21 7.91 -4.92
CA HIS A 328 -10.12 8.27 -5.84
C HIS A 328 -10.57 9.13 -7.02
N LEU A 329 -11.86 9.48 -7.14
CA LEU A 329 -12.36 10.31 -8.24
C LEU A 329 -11.58 11.63 -8.38
N VAL A 330 -11.19 12.26 -7.28
CA VAL A 330 -10.36 13.48 -7.28
C VAL A 330 -9.00 13.28 -7.96
N ASN A 331 -8.41 12.09 -7.80
CA ASN A 331 -7.14 11.75 -8.44
C ASN A 331 -7.33 11.43 -9.93
N VAL A 332 -8.52 10.95 -10.35
CA VAL A 332 -8.83 10.67 -11.76
C VAL A 332 -9.02 11.98 -12.52
N MET A 333 -9.79 12.91 -11.95
CA MET A 333 -10.19 14.15 -12.62
C MET A 333 -9.13 15.27 -12.51
N GLY A 334 -8.29 15.22 -11.48
CA GLY A 334 -7.55 16.39 -11.01
C GLY A 334 -8.38 17.25 -10.05
N GLY A 335 -7.70 17.95 -9.16
CA GLY A 335 -8.33 18.68 -8.05
C GLY A 335 -9.29 19.78 -8.51
N ALA A 336 -8.91 20.58 -9.51
CA ALA A 336 -9.74 21.67 -10.00
C ALA A 336 -11.00 21.18 -10.74
N ALA A 337 -10.86 20.19 -11.61
CA ALA A 337 -12.00 19.62 -12.33
C ALA A 337 -12.95 18.89 -11.36
N PHE A 338 -12.42 18.15 -10.39
CA PHE A 338 -13.22 17.54 -9.33
C PHE A 338 -13.97 18.59 -8.51
N ALA A 339 -13.31 19.65 -8.06
CA ALA A 339 -13.95 20.71 -7.29
C ALA A 339 -15.06 21.42 -8.08
N SER A 340 -14.83 21.72 -9.36
CA SER A 340 -15.85 22.29 -10.24
C SER A 340 -17.07 21.36 -10.38
N ALA A 341 -16.83 20.06 -10.63
CA ALA A 341 -17.90 19.07 -10.73
C ALA A 341 -18.69 18.95 -9.42
N MET A 342 -18.02 18.88 -8.27
CA MET A 342 -18.68 18.78 -6.97
C MET A 342 -19.53 20.02 -6.63
N ARG A 343 -19.08 21.22 -7.01
CA ARG A 343 -19.89 22.45 -6.84
C ARG A 343 -21.13 22.50 -7.73
N SER A 344 -21.11 21.81 -8.87
CA SER A 344 -22.28 21.73 -9.76
C SER A 344 -23.35 20.74 -9.29
N LEU A 345 -23.02 19.84 -8.34
CA LEU A 345 -23.93 18.84 -7.82
C LEU A 345 -24.77 19.36 -6.65
N PRO A 346 -25.94 18.75 -6.39
CA PRO A 346 -26.65 18.94 -5.12
C PRO A 346 -25.73 18.62 -3.93
N ALA A 347 -25.77 19.47 -2.89
CA ALA A 347 -24.86 19.39 -1.74
C ALA A 347 -24.84 17.99 -1.07
N ALA A 348 -25.98 17.30 -1.00
CA ALA A 348 -26.07 15.96 -0.43
C ALA A 348 -25.25 14.92 -1.24
N CYS A 349 -25.27 15.01 -2.57
CA CYS A 349 -24.49 14.15 -3.45
C CYS A 349 -23.01 14.50 -3.40
N ALA A 350 -22.70 15.80 -3.50
CA ALA A 350 -21.32 16.31 -3.45
C ALA A 350 -20.63 15.90 -2.15
N ARG A 351 -21.32 16.01 -1.01
CA ARG A 351 -20.77 15.68 0.31
C ARG A 351 -20.19 14.28 0.35
N MET A 352 -20.91 13.26 -0.14
CA MET A 352 -20.39 11.88 -0.13
C MET A 352 -19.05 11.77 -0.87
N TYR A 353 -18.93 12.38 -2.05
CA TYR A 353 -17.69 12.36 -2.81
C TYR A 353 -16.56 13.16 -2.16
N VAL A 354 -16.87 14.34 -1.62
CA VAL A 354 -15.89 15.20 -0.94
C VAL A 354 -15.37 14.52 0.33
N THR A 355 -16.24 13.90 1.12
CA THR A 355 -15.89 13.16 2.34
C THR A 355 -14.98 11.97 2.07
N GLU A 356 -15.22 11.25 0.98
CA GLU A 356 -14.38 10.13 0.55
C GLU A 356 -13.04 10.63 -0.03
N ALA A 357 -13.07 11.64 -0.90
CA ALA A 357 -11.87 12.25 -1.48
C ALA A 357 -10.94 12.88 -0.43
N ALA A 358 -11.49 13.44 0.65
CA ALA A 358 -10.73 14.03 1.75
C ALA A 358 -9.80 13.03 2.46
N SER A 359 -10.01 11.71 2.30
CA SER A 359 -9.15 10.68 2.91
C SER A 359 -7.99 10.24 2.02
N VAL A 360 -8.02 10.53 0.72
CA VAL A 360 -7.04 10.04 -0.27
C VAL A 360 -6.42 11.13 -1.15
N PHE A 361 -6.85 12.38 -0.99
CA PHE A 361 -6.24 13.51 -1.69
C PHE A 361 -4.74 13.61 -1.41
N ALA A 362 -3.94 13.91 -2.44
CA ALA A 362 -2.47 13.99 -2.34
C ALA A 362 -1.75 12.70 -1.90
N THR A 363 -2.43 11.54 -1.91
CA THR A 363 -1.75 10.24 -1.85
C THR A 363 -0.87 10.03 -3.09
N LYS A 364 0.09 9.09 -3.00
CA LYS A 364 1.13 8.80 -4.02
C LYS A 364 0.61 8.78 -5.47
N CYS A 365 -0.65 8.43 -5.66
CA CYS A 365 -1.33 8.34 -6.93
C CYS A 365 -1.34 9.64 -7.78
N MET A 366 -1.31 10.85 -7.20
CA MET A 366 -1.19 12.07 -8.03
C MET A 366 0.19 12.21 -8.72
N ARG A 367 1.21 11.48 -8.24
CA ARG A 367 2.60 11.63 -8.72
C ARG A 367 2.83 11.00 -10.09
N THR A 368 2.00 10.05 -10.52
CA THR A 368 2.19 9.36 -11.81
C THR A 368 1.77 10.24 -13.00
N HIS A 369 0.79 11.13 -12.84
CA HIS A 369 0.45 12.14 -13.85
C HIS A 369 1.40 13.34 -13.83
N ALA A 370 2.12 13.57 -12.73
CA ALA A 370 3.03 14.69 -12.54
C ALA A 370 4.39 14.52 -13.25
N ALA A 371 4.71 13.34 -13.80
CA ALA A 371 5.99 13.12 -14.49
C ALA A 371 6.21 14.04 -15.72
N GLY A 372 5.16 14.72 -16.19
CA GLY A 372 5.28 15.84 -17.14
C GLY A 372 4.29 16.99 -16.88
N GLY A 373 3.70 17.07 -15.69
CA GLY A 373 2.69 18.08 -15.37
C GLY A 373 3.30 19.41 -14.95
N ASP A 374 2.74 20.53 -15.42
CA ASP A 374 3.11 21.88 -14.96
C ASP A 374 2.80 22.00 -13.45
N GLN A 375 3.83 22.29 -12.64
CA GLN A 375 3.72 22.48 -11.20
C GLN A 375 2.67 23.53 -10.81
N ARG A 376 2.41 24.52 -11.69
CA ARG A 376 1.35 25.51 -11.51
C ARG A 376 -0.03 24.88 -11.51
N GLN A 377 -0.29 23.93 -12.41
CA GLN A 377 -1.58 23.23 -12.49
C GLN A 377 -1.83 22.40 -11.24
N LEU A 378 -0.81 21.68 -10.76
CA LEU A 378 -0.93 20.91 -9.52
C LEU A 378 -1.17 21.80 -8.31
N THR A 379 -0.59 23.00 -8.26
CA THR A 379 -0.83 23.97 -7.18
C THR A 379 -2.28 24.48 -7.24
N ALA A 380 -2.79 24.79 -8.44
CA ALA A 380 -4.18 25.18 -8.64
C ALA A 380 -5.16 24.07 -8.23
N ASP A 381 -4.82 22.80 -8.48
CA ASP A 381 -5.62 21.65 -8.04
C ASP A 381 -5.70 21.54 -6.51
N HIS A 382 -4.59 21.80 -5.81
CA HIS A 382 -4.59 21.83 -4.33
C HIS A 382 -5.44 22.97 -3.80
N ASP A 383 -5.27 24.18 -4.33
CA ASP A 383 -6.08 25.34 -3.90
C ASP A 383 -7.57 25.11 -4.14
N ALA A 384 -7.95 24.61 -5.32
CA ALA A 384 -9.35 24.30 -5.63
C ALA A 384 -9.94 23.25 -4.67
N MET A 385 -9.16 22.25 -4.27
CA MET A 385 -9.60 21.24 -3.30
C MET A 385 -9.73 21.83 -1.88
N LEU A 386 -8.79 22.66 -1.44
CA LEU A 386 -8.86 23.34 -0.14
C LEU A 386 -10.09 24.25 -0.05
N GLN A 387 -10.37 25.00 -1.13
CA GLN A 387 -11.58 25.81 -1.24
C GLN A 387 -12.84 24.94 -1.22
N LEU A 388 -12.87 23.83 -1.95
CA LEU A 388 -14.02 22.90 -1.94
C LEU A 388 -14.30 22.35 -0.53
N LEU A 389 -13.26 21.96 0.22
CA LEU A 389 -13.40 21.48 1.60
C LEU A 389 -13.95 22.58 2.53
N GLN A 390 -13.52 23.81 2.33
CA GLN A 390 -14.02 24.97 3.07
C GLN A 390 -15.49 25.27 2.76
N ASP A 391 -15.86 25.21 1.46
CA ASP A 391 -17.22 25.44 0.96
C ASP A 391 -18.20 24.35 1.42
N ASN A 392 -17.74 23.09 1.52
CA ASN A 392 -18.58 21.95 1.92
C ASN A 392 -19.11 22.07 3.36
N GLY A 393 -18.44 22.86 4.22
CA GLY A 393 -18.96 23.18 5.56
C GLY A 393 -18.98 22.00 6.54
N ASP A 394 -18.26 20.91 6.24
CA ASP A 394 -18.30 19.66 7.01
C ASP A 394 -16.99 19.45 7.78
N VAL A 395 -17.08 19.45 9.11
CA VAL A 395 -15.94 19.26 10.01
C VAL A 395 -15.32 17.87 9.87
N ASP A 396 -16.09 16.84 9.53
CA ASP A 396 -15.57 15.47 9.37
C ASP A 396 -14.68 15.37 8.13
N CYS A 397 -15.02 16.08 7.05
CA CYS A 397 -14.17 16.17 5.86
C CYS A 397 -12.83 16.84 6.19
N VAL A 398 -12.87 17.97 6.89
CA VAL A 398 -11.66 18.69 7.32
C VAL A 398 -10.83 17.80 8.25
N HIS A 399 -11.46 17.14 9.21
CA HIS A 399 -10.79 16.21 10.12
C HIS A 399 -10.08 15.09 9.34
N ARG A 400 -10.76 14.42 8.40
CA ARG A 400 -10.16 13.37 7.55
C ARG A 400 -8.99 13.91 6.72
N PHE A 401 -9.16 15.08 6.11
CA PHE A 401 -8.12 15.71 5.30
C PHE A 401 -6.86 16.05 6.10
N LEU A 402 -7.02 16.71 7.26
CA LEU A 402 -5.89 17.02 8.15
C LEU A 402 -5.20 15.73 8.62
N ARG A 403 -6.00 14.74 9.04
CA ARG A 403 -5.51 13.47 9.58
C ARG A 403 -4.76 12.64 8.55
N HIS A 404 -5.12 12.65 7.27
CA HIS A 404 -4.56 11.70 6.29
C HIS A 404 -3.80 12.37 5.12
N CYS A 405 -4.26 13.52 4.64
CA CYS A 405 -3.87 14.06 3.34
C CYS A 405 -3.00 15.32 3.41
N ALA A 406 -3.23 16.18 4.40
CA ALA A 406 -2.52 17.45 4.52
C ALA A 406 -1.00 17.20 4.66
N THR A 407 -0.26 17.51 3.60
CA THR A 407 1.18 17.30 3.50
C THR A 407 1.81 18.49 2.79
N VAL A 408 2.94 18.96 3.32
CA VAL A 408 3.68 20.04 2.66
C VAL A 408 4.49 19.44 1.52
N THR A 409 4.21 19.91 0.32
CA THR A 409 4.89 19.47 -0.91
C THR A 409 5.25 20.69 -1.75
N ALA A 410 5.94 20.48 -2.87
CA ALA A 410 6.25 21.57 -3.81
C ALA A 410 4.99 22.16 -4.47
N THR A 411 3.89 21.39 -4.52
CA THR A 411 2.59 21.78 -5.10
C THR A 411 1.60 22.26 -4.04
N CYS A 412 1.80 21.91 -2.78
CA CYS A 412 1.05 22.42 -1.63
C CYS A 412 2.02 22.96 -0.58
N PRO A 413 2.59 24.16 -0.81
CA PRO A 413 3.59 24.71 0.09
C PRO A 413 2.93 25.17 1.40
N LEU A 414 3.72 25.23 2.48
CA LEU A 414 3.23 25.61 3.80
C LEU A 414 2.50 26.96 3.83
N PRO A 415 2.92 28.02 3.10
CA PRO A 415 2.20 29.30 3.07
C PRO A 415 0.79 29.23 2.45
N LEU A 416 0.48 28.19 1.65
CA LEU A 416 -0.88 27.95 1.17
C LEU A 416 -1.70 27.16 2.21
N LEU A 417 -1.09 26.11 2.77
CA LEU A 417 -1.78 25.17 3.65
C LEU A 417 -2.02 25.74 5.07
N ALA A 418 -1.06 26.49 5.63
CA ALA A 418 -1.15 26.98 7.01
C ALA A 418 -2.30 27.99 7.23
N PRO A 419 -2.50 29.01 6.37
CA PRO A 419 -3.66 29.92 6.50
C PRO A 419 -4.98 29.17 6.40
N TRP A 420 -5.06 28.16 5.52
CA TRP A 420 -6.26 27.33 5.42
C TRP A 420 -6.51 26.53 6.71
N ILE A 421 -5.48 25.87 7.27
CA ILE A 421 -5.59 25.15 8.56
C ILE A 421 -6.08 26.09 9.65
N GLN A 422 -5.45 27.26 9.79
CA GLN A 422 -5.80 28.28 10.78
C GLN A 422 -7.26 28.70 10.63
N HIS A 423 -7.73 28.94 9.39
CA HIS A 423 -9.10 29.31 9.11
C HIS A 423 -10.09 28.20 9.52
N GLN A 424 -9.78 26.93 9.24
CA GLN A 424 -10.64 25.82 9.66
C GLN A 424 -10.71 25.69 11.19
N LEU A 425 -9.58 25.88 11.88
CA LEU A 425 -9.56 25.89 13.35
C LEU A 425 -10.37 27.06 13.90
N ALA A 426 -10.20 28.27 13.35
CA ALA A 426 -10.98 29.46 13.68
C ALA A 426 -12.49 29.24 13.51
N LYS A 427 -12.90 28.52 12.45
CA LYS A 427 -14.30 28.28 12.11
C LYS A 427 -14.96 27.21 12.97
N TYR A 428 -14.32 26.05 13.15
CA TYR A 428 -14.94 24.88 13.82
C TYR A 428 -14.54 24.70 15.27
N GLY A 429 -13.58 25.47 15.77
CA GLY A 429 -12.90 25.19 17.03
C GLY A 429 -11.75 24.20 16.83
N TRP A 430 -10.76 24.27 17.71
CA TRP A 430 -9.63 23.34 17.65
C TRP A 430 -9.97 21.98 18.28
N GLU A 431 -10.91 21.92 19.23
CA GLU A 431 -11.23 20.69 19.97
C GLU A 431 -11.75 19.55 19.07
N PRO A 432 -12.70 19.79 18.13
CA PRO A 432 -13.14 18.74 17.19
C PRO A 432 -12.03 18.26 16.26
N LEU A 433 -11.03 19.12 16.00
CA LEU A 433 -9.93 18.87 15.08
C LEU A 433 -8.64 18.44 15.80
N ALA A 434 -8.63 18.37 17.14
CA ALA A 434 -7.43 18.13 17.93
C ALA A 434 -6.72 16.83 17.57
N ASN A 435 -7.48 15.74 17.42
CA ASN A 435 -6.93 14.43 17.04
C ASN A 435 -6.36 14.43 15.62
N ALA A 436 -6.97 15.17 14.70
CA ALA A 436 -6.48 15.31 13.33
C ALA A 436 -5.22 16.18 13.26
N LEU A 437 -5.15 17.28 14.03
CA LEU A 437 -3.96 18.11 14.17
C LEU A 437 -2.79 17.34 14.78
N ASP A 438 -3.04 16.57 15.84
CA ASP A 438 -2.00 15.74 16.47
C ASP A 438 -1.46 14.69 15.49
N SER A 439 -2.35 14.05 14.74
CA SER A 439 -1.98 13.11 13.67
C SER A 439 -1.20 13.79 12.54
N LEU A 440 -1.57 15.03 12.18
CA LEU A 440 -0.89 15.84 11.18
C LEU A 440 0.54 16.17 11.62
N VAL A 441 0.69 16.73 12.82
CA VAL A 441 1.99 17.11 13.39
C VAL A 441 2.86 15.88 13.57
N SER A 442 2.33 14.78 14.12
CA SER A 442 3.05 13.51 14.26
C SER A 442 3.57 13.00 12.91
N ARG A 443 2.71 12.98 11.87
CA ARG A 443 3.10 12.55 10.52
C ARG A 443 4.18 13.44 9.91
N TRP A 444 4.06 14.76 10.04
CA TRP A 444 5.07 15.70 9.55
C TRP A 444 6.39 15.53 10.30
N CYS A 445 6.33 15.21 11.58
CA CYS A 445 7.52 14.90 12.37
C CYS A 445 8.22 13.61 11.93
N SER A 446 7.48 12.59 11.49
CA SER A 446 8.06 11.35 10.97
C SER A 446 8.62 11.45 9.53
N ASN A 447 8.02 12.28 8.67
CA ASN A 447 8.35 12.35 7.22
C ASN A 447 9.35 13.48 6.87
N GLU A 448 10.40 13.66 7.67
CA GLU A 448 11.43 14.70 7.49
C GLU A 448 10.90 16.15 7.38
N SER A 449 9.65 16.38 7.80
CA SER A 449 8.95 17.66 7.67
C SER A 449 8.74 18.35 9.02
N VAL A 450 9.53 17.98 10.05
CA VAL A 450 9.48 18.59 11.40
C VAL A 450 9.55 20.11 11.36
N LYS A 451 10.33 20.70 10.42
CA LYS A 451 10.39 22.17 10.25
C LYS A 451 9.00 22.77 9.99
N HIS A 452 8.21 22.13 9.14
CA HIS A 452 6.88 22.62 8.79
C HIS A 452 5.91 22.48 9.96
N ALA A 453 6.05 21.42 10.76
CA ALA A 453 5.28 21.23 11.97
C ALA A 453 5.61 22.30 13.01
N ALA A 454 6.90 22.54 13.30
CA ALA A 454 7.32 23.58 14.23
C ALA A 454 6.88 24.97 13.79
N SER A 455 7.10 25.34 12.51
CA SER A 455 6.67 26.65 11.99
C SER A 455 5.15 26.84 12.03
N LEU A 456 4.36 25.79 11.74
CA LEU A 456 2.90 25.84 11.85
C LEU A 456 2.49 26.08 13.31
N VAL A 457 3.00 25.27 14.25
CA VAL A 457 2.62 25.37 15.66
C VAL A 457 3.07 26.71 16.26
N ALA A 458 4.27 27.19 15.92
CA ALA A 458 4.78 28.49 16.37
C ALA A 458 3.95 29.67 15.80
N SER A 459 3.47 29.55 14.55
CA SER A 459 2.58 30.55 13.95
C SER A 459 1.19 30.55 14.58
N LEU A 460 0.61 29.37 14.83
CA LEU A 460 -0.69 29.24 15.51
C LEU A 460 -0.62 29.79 16.94
N ALA A 461 0.53 29.64 17.62
CA ALA A 461 0.78 30.23 18.93
C ALA A 461 0.99 31.76 18.90
N GLY A 462 1.24 32.34 17.73
CA GLY A 462 1.66 33.74 17.63
C GLY A 462 3.03 34.02 18.24
N ALA A 463 3.86 32.99 18.41
CA ALA A 463 5.14 33.09 19.12
C ALA A 463 6.33 33.41 18.20
N THR A 464 6.12 33.36 16.88
CA THR A 464 7.20 33.44 15.89
C THR A 464 7.22 34.76 15.13
N ASP A 465 8.41 35.18 14.71
CA ASP A 465 8.72 36.40 13.96
C ASP A 465 8.45 36.30 12.44
N ALA A 466 8.31 35.09 11.91
CA ALA A 466 7.98 34.84 10.51
C ALA A 466 6.75 33.93 10.42
N PRO A 467 5.56 34.43 10.80
CA PRO A 467 4.35 33.64 10.86
C PRO A 467 3.92 33.21 9.45
N VAL A 468 3.59 31.92 9.30
CA VAL A 468 3.02 31.36 8.06
C VAL A 468 1.49 31.44 8.01
N CYS A 469 0.86 31.78 9.13
CA CYS A 469 -0.58 32.00 9.28
C CYS A 469 -0.84 32.93 10.48
N ALA A 470 -2.07 33.43 10.61
CA ALA A 470 -2.47 34.24 11.76
C ALA A 470 -2.46 33.41 13.07
N PRO A 471 -2.26 34.03 14.24
CA PRO A 471 -2.38 33.33 15.51
C PRO A 471 -3.81 32.81 15.73
N LEU A 472 -3.94 31.71 16.46
CA LEU A 472 -5.22 31.15 16.83
C LEU A 472 -5.71 31.82 18.12
N VAL A 473 -6.86 32.50 18.06
CA VAL A 473 -7.44 33.23 19.20
C VAL A 473 -8.73 32.54 19.62
N GLN A 474 -8.63 31.58 20.54
CA GLN A 474 -9.75 30.79 21.08
C GLN A 474 -9.49 30.39 22.54
N PRO A 475 -10.53 29.96 23.27
CA PRO A 475 -10.34 29.27 24.54
C PRO A 475 -9.41 28.06 24.42
N PHE A 476 -8.62 27.82 25.45
CA PHE A 476 -7.74 26.65 25.57
C PHE A 476 -6.68 26.47 24.47
N VAL A 477 -6.35 27.52 23.71
CA VAL A 477 -5.34 27.44 22.64
C VAL A 477 -3.97 27.10 23.22
N PHE A 478 -3.64 27.59 24.41
CA PHE A 478 -2.37 27.27 25.07
C PHE A 478 -2.19 25.75 25.23
N GLU A 479 -3.20 25.06 25.73
CA GLU A 479 -3.21 23.61 25.97
C GLU A 479 -3.15 22.84 24.65
N CYS A 480 -3.80 23.36 23.60
CA CYS A 480 -3.65 22.84 22.24
C CYS A 480 -2.20 22.95 21.75
N ILE A 481 -1.59 24.14 21.84
CA ILE A 481 -0.21 24.37 21.42
C ILE A 481 0.77 23.52 22.24
N GLN A 482 0.57 23.42 23.55
CA GLN A 482 1.39 22.58 24.44
C GLN A 482 1.31 21.11 24.04
N ARG A 483 0.12 20.61 23.69
CA ARG A 483 -0.06 19.25 23.13
C ARG A 483 0.74 19.05 21.85
N LEU A 484 0.58 19.95 20.88
CA LEU A 484 1.26 19.85 19.59
C LEU A 484 2.77 19.98 19.75
N TRP A 485 3.22 20.83 20.68
CA TRP A 485 4.62 20.99 21.04
C TRP A 485 5.22 19.70 21.58
N ALA A 486 4.55 18.98 22.47
CA ALA A 486 5.02 17.68 22.96
C ALA A 486 5.25 16.67 21.80
N THR A 487 4.38 16.70 20.79
CA THR A 487 4.53 15.88 19.57
C THR A 487 5.74 16.36 18.73
N VAL A 488 5.93 17.67 18.57
CA VAL A 488 7.11 18.26 17.89
C VAL A 488 8.42 17.89 18.59
N VAL A 489 8.48 18.02 19.92
CA VAL A 489 9.62 17.63 20.78
C VAL A 489 9.99 16.16 20.57
N THR A 490 8.98 15.28 20.55
CA THR A 490 9.18 13.85 20.27
C THR A 490 9.79 13.65 18.88
N GLY A 491 9.29 14.38 17.88
CA GLY A 491 9.86 14.41 16.53
C GLY A 491 11.31 14.91 16.51
N LEU A 492 11.62 16.00 17.22
CA LEU A 492 12.96 16.56 17.33
C LEU A 492 13.96 15.56 17.91
N VAL A 493 13.58 14.80 18.94
CA VAL A 493 14.42 13.75 19.54
C VAL A 493 14.68 12.59 18.56
N GLN A 494 13.73 12.32 17.67
CA GLN A 494 13.80 11.24 16.70
C GLN A 494 14.50 11.62 15.39
N LEU A 495 14.82 12.90 15.16
CA LEU A 495 15.51 13.36 13.96
C LEU A 495 16.90 12.73 13.86
N ARG A 496 16.99 11.63 13.11
CA ARG A 496 18.26 10.95 12.80
C ARG A 496 19.03 11.64 11.67
N THR A 497 18.38 12.46 10.85
CA THR A 497 18.90 13.00 9.58
C THR A 497 19.01 14.53 9.56
N LEU A 498 19.38 15.16 10.68
CA LEU A 498 19.61 16.62 10.70
C LEU A 498 20.72 17.05 9.73
N GLU A 499 21.67 16.17 9.45
CA GLU A 499 22.85 16.45 8.63
C GLU A 499 22.52 16.70 7.15
N SER A 500 21.47 16.10 6.60
CA SER A 500 21.15 16.22 5.16
C SER A 500 20.38 17.49 4.81
N ARG A 501 19.98 18.30 5.79
CA ARG A 501 19.14 19.48 5.57
C ARG A 501 19.94 20.71 5.15
N ARG A 502 19.29 21.58 4.36
CA ARG A 502 19.78 22.92 4.07
C ARG A 502 19.88 23.73 5.37
N GLN A 503 20.94 24.52 5.49
CA GLN A 503 21.28 25.31 6.67
C GLN A 503 20.13 26.20 7.15
N ASP A 504 19.54 26.99 6.25
CA ASP A 504 18.44 27.92 6.57
C ASP A 504 17.22 27.22 7.14
N ALA A 505 16.90 26.03 6.60
CA ALA A 505 15.75 25.24 7.05
C ALA A 505 15.96 24.66 8.45
N LEU A 506 17.21 24.33 8.79
CA LEU A 506 17.58 23.89 10.13
C LEU A 506 17.56 25.06 11.11
N GLN A 507 18.20 26.18 10.77
CA GLN A 507 18.19 27.38 11.59
C GLN A 507 16.76 27.83 11.89
N ARG A 508 15.87 27.85 10.89
CA ARG A 508 14.47 28.20 11.10
C ARG A 508 13.76 27.25 12.06
N LEU A 509 13.98 25.94 11.93
CA LEU A 509 13.44 24.96 12.86
C LEU A 509 13.92 25.20 14.30
N LEU A 510 15.19 25.55 14.50
CA LEU A 510 15.74 25.84 15.82
C LEU A 510 15.08 27.09 16.43
N ILE A 511 14.93 28.15 15.64
CA ILE A 511 14.26 29.39 16.06
C ILE A 511 12.82 29.11 16.49
N ASP A 512 12.03 28.44 15.65
CA ASP A 512 10.63 28.12 15.95
C ASP A 512 10.50 27.20 17.18
N ALA A 513 11.45 26.27 17.38
CA ALA A 513 11.48 25.41 18.57
C ALA A 513 11.77 26.19 19.86
N LEU A 514 12.68 27.17 19.81
CA LEU A 514 12.99 28.04 20.96
C LEU A 514 11.81 28.94 21.32
N TYR A 515 11.12 29.50 20.32
CA TYR A 515 9.90 30.26 20.55
C TYR A 515 8.80 29.41 21.20
N LEU A 516 8.62 28.17 20.75
CA LEU A 516 7.63 27.25 21.32
C LEU A 516 7.98 26.80 22.75
N GLU A 517 9.25 26.52 23.03
CA GLU A 517 9.69 26.18 24.38
C GLU A 517 9.42 27.34 25.34
N HIS A 518 9.77 28.56 24.96
CA HIS A 518 9.50 29.74 25.77
C HIS A 518 8.00 29.98 25.92
N TYR A 519 7.21 29.87 24.83
CA TYR A 519 5.76 30.01 24.90
C TYR A 519 5.14 29.02 25.90
N CYS A 520 5.64 27.78 25.95
CA CYS A 520 5.15 26.74 26.85
C CYS A 520 5.76 26.79 28.27
N ASP A 521 6.72 27.67 28.55
CA ASP A 521 7.33 27.82 29.87
C ASP A 521 6.33 28.41 30.86
N ASP A 522 6.24 27.85 32.07
CA ASP A 522 5.41 28.35 33.18
C ASP A 522 5.70 29.80 33.56
N ARG A 523 6.88 30.30 33.20
CA ARG A 523 7.30 31.69 33.43
C ARG A 523 6.83 32.66 32.35
N ALA A 524 6.32 32.18 31.21
CA ALA A 524 5.85 33.05 30.16
C ALA A 524 4.58 33.77 30.61
N ASP A 525 4.60 35.10 30.51
CA ASP A 525 3.46 35.99 30.78
C ASP A 525 2.43 35.87 29.66
N THR A 526 1.76 34.72 29.63
CA THR A 526 0.72 34.39 28.66
C THR A 526 -0.61 34.46 29.36
N ASP A 527 -1.58 35.17 28.77
CA ASP A 527 -2.95 35.24 29.28
C ASP A 527 -3.65 33.88 29.07
N ARG A 528 -3.28 32.88 29.88
CA ARG A 528 -3.78 31.51 29.73
C ARG A 528 -5.23 31.47 30.18
N TRP A 529 -6.08 30.93 29.32
CA TRP A 529 -7.52 30.80 29.60
C TRP A 529 -7.80 30.04 30.90
N LEU A 530 -7.00 28.99 31.22
CA LEU A 530 -7.09 28.27 32.49
C LEU A 530 -6.53 29.06 33.68
N GLN A 531 -5.45 29.84 33.52
CA GLN A 531 -4.88 30.64 34.61
C GLN A 531 -5.84 31.72 35.13
N THR A 532 -6.69 32.25 34.25
CA THR A 532 -7.73 33.20 34.65
C THR A 532 -8.91 32.55 35.39
N ARG A 533 -9.00 31.21 35.43
CA ARG A 533 -10.16 30.46 35.96
C ARG A 533 -9.84 29.44 37.04
N LEU A 534 -8.59 29.01 37.13
CA LEU A 534 -8.13 28.00 38.09
C LEU A 534 -6.96 28.53 38.92
N PRO A 535 -6.87 28.15 40.22
CA PRO A 535 -5.69 28.45 41.01
C PRO A 535 -4.41 27.86 40.40
N PRO A 536 -3.24 28.55 40.48
CA PRO A 536 -1.99 28.08 39.89
C PRO A 536 -1.53 26.69 40.36
N PHE A 537 -1.89 26.30 41.59
CA PHE A 537 -1.59 24.94 42.09
C PHE A 537 -2.38 23.86 41.34
N THR A 538 -3.65 24.10 41.02
CA THR A 538 -4.49 23.16 40.28
C THR A 538 -3.99 22.98 38.85
N ILE A 539 -3.56 24.06 38.20
CA ILE A 539 -3.00 24.01 36.84
C ILE A 539 -1.73 23.17 36.84
N ARG A 540 -0.79 23.42 37.75
CA ARG A 540 0.43 22.59 37.88
C ARG A 540 0.12 21.11 38.12
N LEU A 541 -0.94 20.80 38.87
CA LEU A 541 -1.34 19.41 39.11
C LEU A 541 -1.95 18.75 37.86
N VAL A 542 -2.78 19.48 37.11
CA VAL A 542 -3.32 19.01 35.83
C VAL A 542 -2.20 18.83 34.82
N ASP A 543 -1.30 19.81 34.69
CA ASP A 543 -0.18 19.75 33.76
C ASP A 543 0.76 18.59 34.08
N ALA A 544 1.08 18.36 35.37
CA ALA A 544 1.89 17.21 35.79
C ALA A 544 1.22 15.85 35.55
N PHE A 545 -0.12 15.81 35.46
CA PHE A 545 -0.88 14.58 35.18
C PHE A 545 -1.04 14.32 33.68
N VAL A 546 -1.38 15.37 32.92
CA VAL A 546 -1.66 15.28 31.47
C VAL A 546 -0.38 15.23 30.67
N TRP A 547 0.63 16.02 31.04
CA TRP A 547 1.86 16.17 30.29
C TRP A 547 2.99 15.40 30.98
N GLN A 548 3.65 14.55 30.21
CA GLN A 548 4.97 14.06 30.64
C GLN A 548 5.95 15.24 30.58
N PRO A 549 6.90 15.35 31.54
CA PRO A 549 7.93 16.36 31.49
C PRO A 549 8.63 16.32 30.12
N THR A 550 8.39 17.34 29.31
CA THR A 550 9.05 17.47 28.01
C THR A 550 10.50 17.82 28.25
N LYS A 551 11.41 17.16 27.54
CA LYS A 551 12.82 17.53 27.56
C LYS A 551 12.97 18.94 27.05
N SER A 552 13.80 19.73 27.70
CA SER A 552 14.12 21.07 27.20
C SER A 552 14.78 20.97 25.84
N VAL A 553 14.59 21.98 25.01
CA VAL A 553 15.26 22.10 23.71
C VAL A 553 16.77 22.09 23.91
N ALA A 554 17.25 22.69 25.00
CA ALA A 554 18.64 22.60 25.46
C ALA A 554 19.12 21.15 25.65
N GLU A 555 18.36 20.31 26.36
CA GLU A 555 18.73 18.90 26.59
C GLU A 555 18.74 18.11 25.28
N ILE A 556 17.78 18.37 24.40
CA ILE A 556 17.68 17.73 23.09
C ILE A 556 18.90 18.10 22.25
N PHE A 557 19.28 19.37 22.22
CA PHE A 557 20.44 19.84 21.47
C PHE A 557 21.76 19.38 22.09
N ALA A 558 21.92 19.38 23.41
CA ALA A 558 23.10 18.81 24.05
C ALA A 558 23.28 17.32 23.70
N ARG A 559 22.18 16.59 23.53
CA ARG A 559 22.21 15.20 23.08
C ARG A 559 22.53 15.08 21.57
N LEU A 560 22.00 15.97 20.73
CA LEU A 560 22.25 15.96 19.29
C LEU A 560 23.67 16.42 18.95
N ALA A 561 24.18 17.47 19.59
CA ALA A 561 25.55 17.96 19.47
C ALA A 561 26.59 16.88 19.81
N ARG A 562 26.27 15.98 20.77
CA ARG A 562 27.12 14.82 21.09
C ARG A 562 27.12 13.73 20.02
N ARG A 563 26.13 13.71 19.11
CA ARG A 563 25.96 12.65 18.09
C ARG A 563 26.37 13.09 16.68
N ALA A 564 26.15 14.37 16.35
CA ALA A 564 26.33 14.93 15.01
C ALA A 564 26.95 16.35 15.14
N PRO A 565 28.26 16.44 15.40
CA PRO A 565 28.84 17.62 16.05
C PRO A 565 28.97 18.87 15.19
N CYS A 566 29.12 18.77 13.87
CA CYS A 566 29.62 19.93 13.10
C CYS A 566 28.56 20.99 12.77
N ARG A 567 27.34 20.61 12.36
CA ARG A 567 26.38 21.59 11.80
C ARG A 567 25.50 22.28 12.83
N LEU A 568 25.06 21.57 13.87
CA LEU A 568 24.15 22.15 14.87
C LEU A 568 24.85 23.15 15.79
N LEU A 569 26.10 22.86 16.18
CA LEU A 569 26.89 23.76 17.04
C LEU A 569 27.19 25.10 16.36
N VAL A 570 27.28 25.10 15.03
CA VAL A 570 27.45 26.29 14.21
C VAL A 570 26.16 27.13 14.17
N LEU A 571 24.99 26.51 13.96
CA LEU A 571 23.75 27.26 13.75
C LEU A 571 23.06 27.71 15.03
N LEU A 572 23.30 27.01 16.14
CA LEU A 572 22.58 27.25 17.38
C LEU A 572 22.84 28.66 17.97
N PRO A 573 24.07 29.20 18.00
CA PRO A 573 24.29 30.58 18.41
C PRO A 573 23.47 31.60 17.61
N GLU A 574 23.45 31.48 16.28
CA GLU A 574 22.71 32.43 15.42
C GLU A 574 21.19 32.30 15.61
N ALA A 575 20.69 31.07 15.70
CA ALA A 575 19.28 30.82 15.98
C ALA A 575 18.87 31.36 17.35
N LEU A 576 19.69 31.14 18.38
CA LEU A 576 19.42 31.62 19.73
C LEU A 576 19.50 33.14 19.83
N THR A 577 20.47 33.77 19.17
CA THR A 577 20.55 35.24 19.06
C THR A 577 19.30 35.80 18.41
N THR A 578 18.88 35.23 17.27
CA THR A 578 17.67 35.68 16.56
C THR A 578 16.44 35.55 17.44
N ALA A 579 16.26 34.39 18.08
CA ALA A 579 15.13 34.15 18.97
C ALA A 579 15.14 35.09 20.18
N PHE A 580 16.29 35.32 20.80
CA PHE A 580 16.43 36.19 21.97
C PHE A 580 16.23 37.67 21.64
N GLN A 581 16.65 38.12 20.44
CA GLN A 581 16.38 39.47 19.96
C GLN A 581 14.89 39.74 19.79
N HIS A 582 14.14 38.75 19.31
CA HIS A 582 12.69 38.85 19.18
C HIS A 582 11.98 38.75 20.54
N ASN A 583 12.47 37.87 21.42
CA ASN A 583 11.90 37.66 22.74
C ASN A 583 13.00 37.52 23.82
N SER A 584 13.24 38.61 24.54
CA SER A 584 14.23 38.67 25.63
C SER A 584 13.85 37.84 26.86
N GLY A 585 12.63 37.29 26.91
CA GLY A 585 12.16 36.38 27.96
C GLY A 585 12.69 34.96 27.83
N ILE A 586 13.32 34.59 26.71
CA ILE A 586 13.89 33.26 26.50
C ILE A 586 15.02 33.01 27.50
N HIS A 587 14.97 31.87 28.19
CA HIS A 587 15.96 31.50 29.19
C HIS A 587 17.25 30.98 28.52
N ILE A 588 18.14 31.90 28.14
CA ILE A 588 19.35 31.60 27.36
C ILE A 588 20.42 30.82 28.13
N SER A 589 20.45 30.86 29.46
CA SER A 589 21.59 30.32 30.22
C SER A 589 21.84 28.82 30.01
N PRO A 590 20.85 27.92 30.12
CA PRO A 590 21.07 26.49 29.91
C PRO A 590 21.47 26.17 28.46
N LEU A 591 20.95 26.95 27.50
CA LEU A 591 21.24 26.78 26.09
C LEU A 591 22.70 27.18 25.78
N VAL A 592 23.16 28.31 26.30
CA VAL A 592 24.54 28.78 26.15
C VAL A 592 25.52 27.79 26.77
N THR A 593 25.24 27.28 27.98
CA THR A 593 26.07 26.23 28.59
C THR A 593 26.12 24.97 27.72
N CYS A 594 24.99 24.52 27.17
CA CYS A 594 24.96 23.37 26.27
C CYS A 594 25.76 23.59 24.97
N ILE A 595 25.75 24.81 24.41
CA ILE A 595 26.57 25.18 23.24
C ILE A 595 28.05 25.05 23.59
N LEU A 596 28.48 25.62 24.71
CA LEU A 596 29.89 25.63 25.13
C LEU A 596 30.40 24.24 25.45
N ASP A 597 29.65 23.45 26.23
CA ASP A 597 29.97 22.05 26.51
C ASP A 597 30.10 21.25 25.20
N GLY A 598 29.24 21.56 24.22
CA GLY A 598 29.27 20.97 22.89
C GLY A 598 30.52 21.35 22.08
N LEU A 599 30.90 22.63 22.08
CA LEU A 599 32.13 23.12 21.43
C LEU A 599 33.39 22.54 22.07
N ASP A 600 33.43 22.46 23.41
CA ASP A 600 34.52 21.87 24.16
C ASP A 600 34.70 20.39 23.90
N ALA A 601 33.59 19.65 23.78
CA ALA A 601 33.61 18.25 23.38
C ALA A 601 34.07 18.05 21.93
N ASN A 602 33.97 19.07 21.08
CA ASN A 602 34.19 18.98 19.63
C ASN A 602 35.17 20.05 19.11
N LYS A 603 36.36 20.12 19.71
CA LYS A 603 37.41 21.12 19.41
C LYS A 603 37.86 21.22 17.94
N HIS A 604 37.46 20.26 17.10
CA HIS A 604 37.79 20.18 15.68
C HIS A 604 36.72 20.81 14.78
N VAL A 605 35.55 21.19 15.31
CA VAL A 605 34.49 21.83 14.54
C VAL A 605 34.89 23.26 14.25
N GLU A 606 34.93 23.61 12.96
CA GLU A 606 35.10 24.99 12.52
C GLU A 606 33.79 25.72 12.75
N VAL A 607 33.86 26.78 13.55
CA VAL A 607 32.71 27.63 13.86
C VAL A 607 32.86 28.91 13.05
N PRO A 608 31.93 29.21 12.12
CA PRO A 608 31.95 30.46 11.37
C PRO A 608 32.03 31.66 12.30
N THR A 609 32.76 32.68 11.86
CA THR A 609 32.90 33.93 12.60
C THR A 609 31.55 34.54 13.00
N THR A 610 30.52 34.43 12.14
CA THR A 610 29.15 34.92 12.44
C THR A 610 28.52 34.25 13.66
N SER A 611 28.74 32.95 13.82
CA SER A 611 28.22 32.17 14.94
C SER A 611 29.00 32.43 16.22
N LEU A 612 30.32 32.66 16.12
CA LEU A 612 31.14 33.10 17.25
C LEU A 612 30.76 34.51 17.74
N THR A 613 30.51 35.45 16.81
CA THR A 613 30.01 36.79 17.15
C THR A 613 28.64 36.70 17.83
N SER A 614 27.75 35.84 17.34
CA SER A 614 26.44 35.59 17.95
C SER A 614 26.58 35.01 19.36
N LEU A 615 27.48 34.05 19.56
CA LEU A 615 27.74 33.46 20.87
C LEU A 615 28.32 34.48 21.86
N ARG A 616 29.27 35.30 21.41
CA ARG A 616 29.84 36.39 22.22
C ARG A 616 28.75 37.36 22.66
N TRP A 617 27.88 37.78 21.73
CA TRP A 617 26.77 38.66 22.04
C TRP A 617 25.84 38.05 23.10
N LEU A 618 25.46 36.77 22.95
CA LEU A 618 24.63 36.06 23.94
C LEU A 618 25.28 35.99 25.33
N LEU A 619 26.61 35.84 25.40
CA LEU A 619 27.37 35.82 26.65
C LEU A 619 27.44 37.19 27.32
N GLU A 620 27.41 38.26 26.54
CA GLU A 620 27.30 39.63 27.04
C GLU A 620 25.90 39.90 27.61
N GLN A 621 24.85 39.29 27.03
CA GLN A 621 23.48 39.40 27.51
C GLN A 621 23.15 38.50 28.72
N ASN A 622 23.91 37.44 28.97
CA ASN A 622 23.62 36.52 30.06
C ASN A 622 24.13 37.05 31.43
N ALA A 623 23.20 37.49 32.28
CA ALA A 623 23.50 38.04 33.60
C ALA A 623 24.18 37.06 34.57
N THR A 624 24.03 35.73 34.38
CA THR A 624 24.65 34.72 35.25
C THR A 624 26.13 34.46 34.92
N ARG A 625 26.86 35.48 34.43
CA ARG A 625 28.30 35.45 34.12
C ARG A 625 29.11 34.83 35.26
N SER A 626 29.33 33.53 35.21
CA SER A 626 30.37 32.84 35.97
C SER A 626 31.28 32.13 34.99
N ARG A 627 32.39 32.80 34.64
CA ARG A 627 33.62 32.22 34.07
C ARG A 627 33.42 31.33 32.84
N ILE A 628 32.96 31.91 31.75
CA ILE A 628 33.28 31.34 30.43
C ILE A 628 34.56 32.02 29.99
N ASP A 629 35.59 31.23 29.76
CA ASP A 629 36.97 31.67 29.59
C ASP A 629 37.07 32.55 28.34
N GLU A 630 37.12 33.88 28.49
CA GLU A 630 37.33 34.80 27.35
C GLU A 630 38.55 34.37 26.52
N ALA A 631 39.55 33.75 27.16
CA ALA A 631 40.71 33.17 26.51
C ALA A 631 40.36 32.01 25.55
N TYR A 632 39.30 31.25 25.83
CA TYR A 632 38.83 30.19 24.93
C TYR A 632 38.22 30.77 23.65
N LEU A 633 37.34 31.77 23.78
CA LEU A 633 36.74 32.44 22.62
C LEU A 633 37.78 33.18 21.78
N GLU A 634 38.72 33.88 22.42
CA GLU A 634 39.87 34.45 21.72
C GLU A 634 40.72 33.37 21.03
N GLY A 635 40.89 32.21 21.66
CA GLY A 635 41.60 31.07 21.10
C GLY A 635 40.93 30.50 19.84
N CYS A 636 39.59 30.49 19.78
CA CYS A 636 38.84 30.12 18.58
C CYS A 636 39.06 31.12 17.45
N TRP A 637 38.95 32.43 17.71
CA TRP A 637 39.18 33.47 16.69
C TRP A 637 40.61 33.46 16.14
N ARG A 638 41.64 33.32 16.98
CA ARG A 638 43.04 33.31 16.52
C ARG A 638 43.35 32.14 15.59
N ARG A 639 42.63 31.01 15.68
CA ARG A 639 42.81 29.88 14.76
C ARG A 639 42.22 30.14 13.37
N GLU A 640 41.20 30.99 13.29
CA GLU A 640 40.55 31.36 12.03
C GLU A 640 41.41 32.39 11.27
N ASP A 641 41.93 33.42 11.97
CA ASP A 641 42.83 34.45 11.39
C ASP A 641 44.13 33.86 10.79
N VAL A 642 44.68 32.81 11.43
CA VAL A 642 45.89 32.13 10.94
C VAL A 642 45.64 31.33 9.66
N ARG A 643 44.38 30.92 9.40
CA ARG A 643 44.01 30.16 8.20
C ARG A 643 43.61 31.07 7.03
N SER A 644 42.86 32.13 7.31
CA SER A 644 42.57 33.15 6.29
C SER A 644 43.85 33.81 5.77
N SER A 645 44.88 33.95 6.61
CA SER A 645 46.19 34.46 6.16
C SER A 645 47.05 33.43 5.41
N SER A 646 46.83 32.12 5.59
CA SER A 646 47.57 31.08 4.84
C SER A 646 47.05 30.84 3.42
N ASP A 647 45.75 31.06 3.18
CA ASP A 647 45.16 30.88 1.84
C ASP A 647 45.44 32.08 0.91
N ASP A 648 45.57 33.29 1.46
CA ASP A 648 45.90 34.50 0.68
C ASP A 648 47.39 34.60 0.30
N SER A 649 48.28 33.83 0.93
CA SER A 649 49.73 33.88 0.65
C SER A 649 50.21 32.86 -0.40
N GLY A 650 49.31 32.06 -0.98
CA GLY A 650 49.63 31.04 -1.99
C GLY A 650 49.33 31.40 -3.46
N ALA A 651 48.66 32.51 -3.75
CA ALA A 651 48.18 32.85 -5.10
C ALA A 651 48.83 34.13 -5.68
N SER A 652 50.14 34.12 -5.90
CA SER A 652 50.77 35.06 -6.84
C SER A 652 52.05 34.51 -7.45
N SER A 653 51.92 33.78 -8.56
CA SER A 653 52.97 33.56 -9.59
C SER A 653 52.49 32.49 -10.57
N PHE A 654 51.94 32.90 -11.72
CA PHE A 654 52.39 32.38 -13.03
C PHE A 654 51.80 33.25 -14.14
N GLY A 655 52.66 33.55 -15.11
CA GLY A 655 52.52 34.65 -16.06
C GLY A 655 51.57 34.39 -17.22
N SER A 656 51.25 35.52 -17.84
CA SER A 656 50.78 35.70 -19.21
C SER A 656 51.67 35.00 -20.25
N ASP A 657 51.05 34.45 -21.29
CA ASP A 657 51.39 34.79 -22.69
C ASP A 657 50.31 34.24 -23.67
N ASP A 658 50.19 34.97 -24.76
CA ASP A 658 49.14 34.99 -25.80
C ASP A 658 49.01 33.71 -26.66
N ASP A 659 47.80 33.47 -27.20
CA ASP A 659 47.43 33.80 -28.61
C ASP A 659 46.58 32.73 -29.35
N SER A 660 45.48 33.22 -29.94
CA SER A 660 44.86 32.84 -31.22
C SER A 660 44.10 31.50 -31.46
N SER A 661 42.89 31.68 -32.04
CA SER A 661 42.10 30.81 -32.93
C SER A 661 41.45 29.55 -32.31
N SER A 662 40.28 29.04 -32.71
CA SER A 662 39.17 29.40 -33.59
C SER A 662 38.20 28.20 -33.48
N ASP A 663 36.90 28.46 -33.59
CA ASP A 663 35.84 27.51 -33.98
C ASP A 663 35.45 26.33 -33.07
N GLY A 664 34.12 26.20 -32.92
CA GLY A 664 33.47 24.90 -33.10
C GLY A 664 32.81 24.27 -31.87
N ASP A 665 31.47 24.33 -31.87
CA ASP A 665 30.54 23.29 -31.45
C ASP A 665 30.57 22.76 -30.00
N LEU A 666 29.56 23.21 -29.23
CA LEU A 666 29.11 22.56 -28.00
C LEU A 666 27.90 21.65 -28.29
N SER A 667 28.17 20.35 -28.41
CA SER A 667 27.20 19.29 -28.12
C SER A 667 27.94 18.06 -27.59
N ASN A 668 27.41 17.49 -26.50
CA ASN A 668 27.68 16.21 -25.83
C ASN A 668 27.89 16.49 -24.33
N ASP A 669 26.89 16.30 -23.46
CA ASP A 669 26.31 15.02 -23.03
C ASP A 669 27.37 13.95 -22.78
N ASP A 670 27.71 13.76 -21.49
CA ASP A 670 28.22 12.52 -20.90
C ASP A 670 27.90 12.59 -19.39
N ASP A 671 26.86 11.91 -18.92
CA ASP A 671 26.87 10.53 -18.41
C ASP A 671 27.89 10.26 -17.29
N LEU A 672 27.44 10.43 -16.04
CA LEU A 672 28.12 9.89 -14.85
C LEU A 672 27.33 8.70 -14.31
N SER A 673 27.68 7.52 -14.81
CA SER A 673 27.35 6.22 -14.23
C SER A 673 28.16 5.99 -12.94
N ILE A 674 27.49 5.79 -11.80
CA ILE A 674 28.10 5.36 -10.54
C ILE A 674 28.07 3.83 -10.47
N VAL A 675 29.25 3.22 -10.46
CA VAL A 675 29.46 1.78 -10.20
C VAL A 675 29.62 1.56 -8.69
N TRP A 676 28.82 0.65 -8.14
CA TRP A 676 28.99 0.11 -6.79
C TRP A 676 29.91 -1.13 -6.83
N GLY A 677 30.96 -1.13 -6.01
CA GLY A 677 31.88 -2.26 -5.82
C GLY A 677 31.78 -2.84 -4.42
N VAL A 678 31.34 -4.10 -4.38
CA VAL A 678 31.46 -5.19 -3.38
C VAL A 678 31.69 -4.85 -1.91
#